data_AF-A0AB36RF27-F1
#
_entry.id   AF-A0AB36RF27-F1
#
_cell.length_a   1.000
_cell.length_b   1.000
_cell.length_c   1.000
_cell.angle_alpha   90.00
_cell.angle_beta   90.00
_cell.angle_gamma   90.00
#
_symmetry.space_group_name_H-M   'P 1'
#
loop_
_entity.id
_entity.type
_entity.pdbx_description
1 polymer ?
#
loop_
_entity_poly.entity_id
_entity_poly.type
_entity_poly.pdbx_seq_one_letter_code
_entity_poly.pdbx_strand_id
1 'polypeptide(L)'
;MTSTVDPISLPQAASNDTEIDREALASLLVEIARNVDPDYRARFDGVPTADPRMETLRQLLVGREISELSRVTHLLDEPEQLASAVGGVLPSAAARAPYAQLGEALAPAVERAVQRSIQKSPRTLTDILYPVFLPAIRKSIGEKIDQTFQSLNETLRHIFTWHGLKWRFEAWRTGASFSEVVLKHSLVYRVEHVFLINRNSGLLIAHVTADNATSEDPQLISSMLSAIQDFVKDSFNEKEQSGLDTIRFGELRLWSEVGPFATLVAVIRGNPPEELHEIIRDVLLRIHDECSQALEQFDGDSSQLAGVETQLQTCVELKQEDSNQGFPWLVVAAVLLVLIPAGGWFFLSWQSGQRWQAYVSRLSTQPGIIVAEQKMRDGQFYIAGLRDPLAADPQSLLSGTQVDPARVHSHWQFYQSLEPEFVLKRLTASLGPLDSVRLSIVNDRIIAEGEAPDTWIDRARAAARQLSAGGPVFDISKVRDVSPEARAAERWQAYVSRLSTQPGIIVAEQKVRDGQFYIAGLRDPLAADPQSLLSGTQVDPARVHSQWQFYQSLEPEFVLKRLTESLTPPKSVRLSIVNDRIIAEGEAPDTWIDRARAAARQLSAGGPEFDISKVRDVSPEARAAEHWQHYVSRLEAQAGIIVAQQTARGGHFYISGLRDPQAADPQALLSGTGVDPARVHSQWQFYQSLDPKFVVKRLMASLAPPDSVRFSIIKDRIVLVGEAPAAWIDRARVAAQQLAADGLSLEISELRELTPQELTRLREAIQAVDIFFDSGKAVPGPEQLPVLDKLANQLKELAKDARKAGVTAQFMLTGHSDAVGRETTNASISAARAETVRALLKKRGVAPESLLVRGAGTFEPAETENSRTGSSANRRVSVTVNFH
;
A
#
# COMPACT_ATOMS: atom_id res chain seq x y z
N MET A 1 -1.70 70.36 -60.02
CA MET A 1 -2.36 70.24 -61.34
C MET A 1 -3.58 69.34 -61.12
N THR A 2 -4.75 69.92 -60.84
CA THR A 2 -5.90 70.08 -61.79
C THR A 2 -6.47 68.71 -62.21
N SER A 3 -7.75 68.34 -62.10
CA SER A 3 -9.01 69.05 -61.87
C SER A 3 -10.17 68.01 -61.77
N THR A 4 -11.18 68.26 -60.90
CA THR A 4 -12.67 68.19 -61.10
C THR A 4 -13.33 67.05 -61.92
N VAL A 5 -14.24 66.21 -61.39
CA VAL A 5 -15.72 66.36 -61.10
C VAL A 5 -16.65 65.71 -62.17
N ASP A 6 -17.46 64.71 -61.72
CA ASP A 6 -18.88 64.37 -62.03
C ASP A 6 -19.35 63.93 -63.47
N PRO A 7 -20.62 63.43 -63.65
CA PRO A 7 -21.09 62.03 -63.50
C PRO A 7 -21.99 61.61 -64.72
N ILE A 8 -22.94 60.65 -64.56
CA ILE A 8 -24.27 60.53 -65.26
C ILE A 8 -24.54 59.24 -66.08
N SER A 9 -25.52 58.48 -65.55
CA SER A 9 -26.72 57.85 -66.14
C SER A 9 -26.69 56.75 -67.21
N LEU A 10 -27.50 55.74 -66.87
CA LEU A 10 -28.12 54.69 -67.70
C LEU A 10 -28.84 55.21 -68.94
N PRO A 11 -29.00 54.32 -69.95
CA PRO A 11 -30.27 54.18 -70.64
C PRO A 11 -30.84 52.75 -70.57
N GLN A 12 -32.14 52.69 -70.27
CA GLN A 12 -33.04 51.61 -70.64
C GLN A 12 -33.20 51.54 -72.17
N ALA A 13 -33.40 50.34 -72.72
CA ALA A 13 -34.65 49.94 -73.41
C ALA A 13 -34.45 48.71 -74.31
N ALA A 14 -35.17 47.64 -73.96
CA ALA A 14 -35.96 46.75 -74.80
C ALA A 14 -35.60 46.59 -76.30
N SER A 15 -35.49 45.35 -76.78
CA SER A 15 -36.65 44.58 -77.24
C SER A 15 -36.22 43.39 -78.10
N ASN A 16 -36.70 42.22 -77.65
CA ASN A 16 -37.30 41.13 -78.41
C ASN A 16 -36.65 40.56 -79.68
N ASP A 17 -36.37 39.26 -79.51
CA ASP A 17 -36.94 38.13 -80.25
C ASP A 17 -36.11 37.45 -81.36
N THR A 18 -35.64 36.28 -80.93
CA THR A 18 -35.79 34.96 -81.57
C THR A 18 -35.10 34.72 -82.90
N GLU A 19 -33.92 34.13 -82.79
CA GLU A 19 -33.64 32.87 -83.49
C GLU A 19 -32.66 32.06 -82.62
N ILE A 20 -33.12 30.93 -82.08
CA ILE A 20 -32.24 30.04 -81.31
C ILE A 20 -31.35 29.32 -82.32
N ASP A 21 -30.14 29.84 -82.46
CA ASP A 21 -29.08 29.22 -83.22
C ASP A 21 -28.80 27.83 -82.63
N ARG A 22 -29.19 26.79 -83.38
CA ARG A 22 -29.06 25.39 -82.97
C ARG A 22 -27.59 24.97 -82.87
N GLU A 23 -26.68 25.66 -83.55
CA GLU A 23 -25.25 25.43 -83.45
C GLU A 23 -24.71 26.00 -82.12
N ALA A 24 -25.19 27.19 -81.73
CA ALA A 24 -24.92 27.77 -80.42
C ALA A 24 -25.51 26.92 -79.28
N LEU A 25 -26.72 26.38 -79.46
CA LEU A 25 -27.37 25.53 -78.45
C LEU A 25 -26.72 24.14 -78.34
N ALA A 26 -26.24 23.57 -79.44
CA ALA A 26 -25.44 22.34 -79.42
C ALA A 26 -24.09 22.57 -78.72
N SER A 27 -23.44 23.70 -78.97
CA SER A 27 -22.20 24.05 -78.29
C SER A 27 -22.43 24.28 -76.79
N LEU A 28 -23.54 24.93 -76.41
CA LEU A 28 -23.93 25.15 -75.01
C LEU A 28 -24.23 23.83 -74.28
N LEU A 29 -24.90 22.88 -74.94
CA LEU A 29 -25.20 21.57 -74.37
C LEU A 29 -23.92 20.73 -74.19
N VAL A 30 -22.95 20.86 -75.08
CA VAL A 30 -21.62 20.25 -74.93
C VAL A 30 -20.83 20.91 -73.80
N GLU A 31 -20.94 22.23 -73.60
CA GLU A 31 -20.33 22.98 -72.50
C GLU A 31 -20.94 22.62 -71.13
N ILE A 32 -22.25 22.40 -71.09
CA ILE A 32 -22.98 21.96 -69.88
C ILE A 32 -22.62 20.51 -69.55
N ALA A 33 -22.56 19.61 -70.53
CA ALA A 33 -22.16 18.22 -70.32
C ALA A 33 -20.73 18.09 -69.75
N ARG A 34 -19.81 18.99 -70.12
CA ARG A 34 -18.44 19.04 -69.58
C ARG A 34 -18.34 19.48 -68.12
N ASN A 35 -19.35 20.16 -67.57
CA ASN A 35 -19.33 20.68 -66.20
C ASN A 35 -20.08 19.81 -65.18
N VAL A 36 -20.69 18.70 -65.62
CA VAL A 36 -21.48 17.79 -64.77
C VAL A 36 -20.70 16.53 -64.36
N ASP A 37 -19.58 16.21 -65.02
CA ASP A 37 -18.75 15.04 -64.71
C ASP A 37 -17.34 15.44 -64.20
N PRO A 38 -16.97 15.14 -62.94
CA PRO A 38 -15.69 15.55 -62.35
C PRO A 38 -14.44 14.93 -62.99
N ASP A 39 -14.57 13.76 -63.63
CA ASP A 39 -13.44 12.99 -64.15
C ASP A 39 -12.96 13.44 -65.55
N TYR A 40 -13.62 14.43 -66.15
CA TYR A 40 -13.31 14.89 -67.52
C TYR A 40 -12.17 15.92 -67.60
N ARG A 41 -11.68 16.45 -66.46
CA ARG A 41 -10.66 17.52 -66.40
C ARG A 41 -9.25 17.12 -66.86
N ALA A 42 -8.95 15.84 -66.96
CA ALA A 42 -7.57 15.38 -67.16
C ALA A 42 -7.06 15.40 -68.62
N ARG A 43 -7.85 15.85 -69.62
CA ARG A 43 -7.53 15.56 -71.04
C ARG A 43 -7.28 16.73 -72.00
N PHE A 44 -7.36 17.99 -71.60
CA PHE A 44 -7.02 19.09 -72.51
C PHE A 44 -6.34 20.26 -71.80
N ASP A 45 -5.00 20.29 -71.88
CA ASP A 45 -4.18 21.48 -71.63
C ASP A 45 -4.14 22.34 -72.90
N GLY A 46 -4.65 23.58 -72.82
CA GLY A 46 -4.30 24.65 -73.76
C GLY A 46 -5.43 25.61 -74.20
N VAL A 47 -5.51 26.78 -73.51
CA VAL A 47 -5.85 28.14 -74.03
C VAL A 47 -7.35 28.45 -74.35
N PRO A 48 -7.88 29.70 -74.17
CA PRO A 48 -7.62 30.78 -73.19
C PRO A 48 -8.88 31.30 -72.43
N THR A 49 -8.62 31.96 -71.29
CA THR A 49 -9.39 33.02 -70.59
C THR A 49 -10.88 33.20 -70.90
N ALA A 50 -11.71 32.84 -69.92
CA ALA A 50 -13.14 33.13 -69.86
C ALA A 50 -13.44 34.63 -70.06
N ASP A 51 -14.42 34.93 -70.91
CA ASP A 51 -14.96 36.27 -71.13
C ASP A 51 -15.47 36.86 -69.79
N PRO A 52 -14.98 38.04 -69.34
CA PRO A 52 -15.41 38.65 -68.09
C PRO A 52 -16.92 38.94 -68.03
N ARG A 53 -17.60 39.04 -69.17
CA ARG A 53 -19.07 39.17 -69.22
C ARG A 53 -19.77 37.89 -68.79
N MET A 54 -19.23 36.73 -69.14
CA MET A 54 -19.75 35.43 -68.71
C MET A 54 -19.51 35.17 -67.22
N GLU A 55 -18.38 35.62 -66.69
CA GLU A 55 -18.11 35.52 -65.25
C GLU A 55 -19.05 36.44 -64.43
N THR A 56 -19.37 37.62 -64.97
CA THR A 56 -20.37 38.52 -64.37
C THR A 56 -21.77 37.91 -64.40
N LEU A 57 -22.14 37.26 -65.50
CA LEU A 57 -23.42 36.55 -65.63
C LEU A 57 -23.49 35.35 -64.66
N ARG A 58 -22.39 34.61 -64.47
CA ARG A 58 -22.27 33.51 -63.51
C ARG A 58 -22.46 34.00 -62.07
N GLN A 59 -21.86 35.14 -61.71
CA GLN A 59 -22.06 35.75 -60.40
C GLN A 59 -23.50 36.24 -60.17
N LEU A 60 -24.17 36.76 -61.20
CA LEU A 60 -25.55 37.24 -61.09
C LEU A 60 -26.59 36.10 -61.07
N LEU A 61 -26.38 35.03 -61.85
CA LEU A 61 -27.33 33.93 -61.95
C LEU A 61 -27.18 32.89 -60.84
N VAL A 62 -25.95 32.65 -60.37
CA VAL A 62 -25.64 31.51 -59.48
C VAL A 62 -24.65 31.89 -58.37
N GLY A 63 -24.21 33.15 -58.27
CA GLY A 63 -23.17 33.55 -57.33
C GLY A 63 -23.57 33.40 -55.86
N ARG A 64 -24.86 33.57 -55.55
CA ARG A 64 -25.38 33.36 -54.20
C ARG A 64 -25.37 31.89 -53.83
N GLU A 65 -25.83 31.03 -54.73
CA GLU A 65 -25.88 29.58 -54.55
C GLU A 65 -24.48 29.00 -54.47
N ILE A 66 -23.55 29.47 -55.31
CA ILE A 66 -22.13 29.07 -55.26
C ILE A 66 -21.50 29.49 -53.93
N SER A 67 -21.82 30.67 -53.41
CA SER A 67 -21.28 31.14 -52.12
C SER A 67 -21.86 30.36 -50.93
N GLU A 68 -23.16 30.02 -50.95
CA GLU A 68 -23.78 29.18 -49.92
C GLU A 68 -23.27 27.73 -49.99
N LEU A 69 -23.16 27.15 -51.19
CA LEU A 69 -22.55 25.84 -51.39
C LEU A 69 -21.10 25.82 -50.93
N SER A 70 -20.31 26.85 -51.26
CA SER A 70 -18.91 26.98 -50.81
C SER A 70 -18.81 27.02 -49.29
N ARG A 71 -19.75 27.72 -48.62
CA ARG A 71 -19.81 27.78 -47.16
C ARG A 71 -20.17 26.43 -46.53
N VAL A 72 -21.09 25.69 -47.14
CA VAL A 72 -21.46 24.34 -46.69
C VAL A 72 -20.35 23.33 -46.95
N THR A 73 -19.68 23.36 -48.11
CA THR A 73 -18.52 22.51 -48.37
C THR A 73 -17.37 22.81 -47.41
N HIS A 74 -17.09 24.09 -47.12
CA HIS A 74 -16.04 24.45 -46.17
C HIS A 74 -16.32 23.99 -44.74
N LEU A 75 -17.60 23.93 -44.34
CA LEU A 75 -18.03 23.34 -43.07
C LEU A 75 -17.92 21.80 -43.05
N LEU A 76 -18.00 21.14 -44.20
CA LEU A 76 -17.89 19.68 -44.32
C LEU A 76 -16.44 19.21 -44.46
N ASP A 77 -15.57 20.02 -45.07
CA ASP A 77 -14.16 19.70 -45.30
C ASP A 77 -13.28 19.93 -44.05
N GLU A 78 -13.72 20.76 -43.09
CA GLU A 78 -13.05 20.95 -41.81
C GLU A 78 -13.67 20.12 -40.67
N PRO A 79 -13.09 18.95 -40.32
CA PRO A 79 -13.71 18.02 -39.38
C PRO A 79 -13.88 18.58 -37.97
N GLU A 80 -13.06 19.54 -37.54
CA GLU A 80 -13.18 20.18 -36.22
C GLU A 80 -14.37 21.16 -36.15
N GLN A 81 -14.61 21.93 -37.22
CA GLN A 81 -15.75 22.84 -37.28
C GLN A 81 -17.07 22.07 -37.42
N LEU A 82 -17.07 20.99 -38.22
CA LEU A 82 -18.21 20.07 -38.31
C LEU A 82 -18.52 19.43 -36.96
N ALA A 83 -17.50 18.96 -36.24
CA ALA A 83 -17.67 18.36 -34.92
C ALA A 83 -18.25 19.34 -33.89
N SER A 84 -17.86 20.61 -33.94
CA SER A 84 -18.40 21.67 -33.07
C SER A 84 -19.87 21.98 -33.39
N ALA A 85 -20.22 22.12 -34.67
CA ALA A 85 -21.58 22.37 -35.12
C ALA A 85 -22.52 21.19 -34.81
N VAL A 86 -22.07 19.96 -35.06
CA VAL A 86 -22.80 18.72 -34.74
C VAL A 86 -22.90 18.54 -33.22
N GLY A 87 -21.86 18.86 -32.46
CA GLY A 87 -21.82 18.78 -31.00
C GLY A 87 -22.82 19.71 -30.31
N GLY A 88 -23.17 20.86 -30.91
CA GLY A 88 -24.22 21.75 -30.41
C GLY A 88 -25.64 21.21 -30.61
N VAL A 89 -25.88 20.39 -31.64
CA VAL A 89 -27.20 19.87 -32.03
C VAL A 89 -27.45 18.47 -31.47
N LEU A 90 -26.39 17.68 -31.23
CA LEU A 90 -26.46 16.32 -30.71
C LEU A 90 -27.26 16.17 -29.40
N PRO A 91 -27.11 17.04 -28.38
CA PRO A 91 -27.86 16.93 -27.14
C PRO A 91 -29.37 17.09 -27.34
N SER A 92 -29.76 17.98 -28.25
CA SER A 92 -31.18 18.23 -28.58
C SER A 92 -31.78 17.10 -29.43
N ALA A 93 -30.98 16.45 -30.27
CA ALA A 93 -31.37 15.27 -31.05
C ALA A 93 -31.47 14.02 -30.17
N ALA A 94 -30.53 13.80 -29.26
CA ALA A 94 -30.53 12.71 -28.28
C ALA A 94 -31.73 12.77 -27.33
N ALA A 95 -32.18 13.98 -26.96
CA ALA A 95 -33.38 14.18 -26.13
C ALA A 95 -34.70 13.81 -26.86
N ARG A 96 -34.69 13.67 -28.19
CA ARG A 96 -35.88 13.37 -29.02
C ARG A 96 -35.88 11.97 -29.63
N ALA A 97 -34.78 11.22 -29.49
CA ALA A 97 -34.64 9.87 -30.07
C ALA A 97 -35.00 8.77 -29.05
N PRO A 98 -35.56 7.61 -29.49
CA PRO A 98 -35.74 6.45 -28.62
C PRO A 98 -34.39 5.94 -28.12
N TYR A 99 -34.22 5.83 -26.79
CA TYR A 99 -32.95 5.54 -26.12
C TYR A 99 -32.19 4.29 -26.63
N ALA A 100 -32.88 3.32 -27.23
CA ALA A 100 -32.27 2.08 -27.71
C ALA A 100 -31.33 2.28 -28.92
N GLN A 101 -31.75 3.06 -29.93
CA GLN A 101 -30.96 3.23 -31.16
C GLN A 101 -29.77 4.18 -30.96
N LEU A 102 -29.89 5.14 -30.03
CA LEU A 102 -28.80 6.05 -29.67
C LEU A 102 -27.68 5.29 -28.92
N GLY A 103 -28.06 4.33 -28.07
CA GLY A 103 -27.13 3.46 -27.36
C GLY A 103 -26.29 2.60 -28.31
N GLU A 104 -26.92 1.98 -29.31
CA GLU A 104 -26.21 1.16 -30.32
C GLU A 104 -25.26 1.99 -31.20
N ALA A 105 -25.65 3.21 -31.59
CA ALA A 105 -24.80 4.08 -32.42
C ALA A 105 -23.58 4.65 -31.66
N LEU A 106 -23.72 4.90 -30.35
CA LEU A 106 -22.65 5.46 -29.51
C LEU A 106 -21.74 4.39 -28.87
N ALA A 107 -22.22 3.14 -28.75
CA ALA A 107 -21.48 2.06 -28.11
C ALA A 107 -20.05 1.89 -28.62
N PRO A 108 -19.75 1.86 -29.94
CA PRO A 108 -18.38 1.65 -30.43
C PRO A 108 -17.45 2.82 -30.10
N ALA A 109 -17.97 4.05 -30.00
CA ALA A 109 -17.19 5.25 -29.69
C ALA A 109 -16.89 5.34 -28.19
N VAL A 110 -17.89 5.02 -27.36
CA VAL A 110 -17.74 4.93 -25.89
C VAL A 110 -16.79 3.78 -25.53
N GLU A 111 -16.92 2.63 -26.19
CA GLU A 111 -16.05 1.47 -25.97
C GLU A 111 -14.59 1.80 -26.29
N ARG A 112 -14.30 2.47 -27.41
CA ARG A 112 -12.93 2.95 -27.73
C ARG A 112 -12.43 4.00 -26.74
N ALA A 113 -13.29 4.89 -26.25
CA ALA A 113 -12.92 5.90 -25.26
C ALA A 113 -12.60 5.26 -23.89
N VAL A 114 -13.39 4.26 -23.48
CA VAL A 114 -13.16 3.45 -22.27
C VAL A 114 -11.88 2.63 -22.41
N GLN A 115 -11.64 1.98 -23.57
CA GLN A 115 -10.44 1.20 -23.82
C GLN A 115 -9.17 2.07 -23.78
N ARG A 116 -9.22 3.29 -24.34
CA ARG A 116 -8.13 4.28 -24.23
C ARG A 116 -7.93 4.79 -22.80
N SER A 117 -9.00 4.97 -22.03
CA SER A 117 -8.94 5.40 -20.62
C SER A 117 -8.31 4.31 -19.73
N ILE A 118 -8.68 3.04 -19.95
CA ILE A 118 -8.11 1.87 -19.27
C ILE A 118 -6.62 1.70 -19.58
N GLN A 119 -6.18 1.94 -20.83
CA GLN A 119 -4.75 1.92 -21.18
C GLN A 119 -3.94 3.05 -20.54
N LYS A 120 -4.56 4.23 -20.31
CA LYS A 120 -3.87 5.40 -19.74
C LYS A 120 -3.74 5.34 -18.21
N SER A 121 -4.66 4.67 -17.51
CA SER A 121 -4.70 4.64 -16.05
C SER A 121 -5.08 3.24 -15.50
N PRO A 122 -4.12 2.31 -15.36
CA PRO A 122 -4.37 0.95 -14.87
C PRO A 122 -4.95 0.88 -13.45
N ARG A 123 -4.74 1.92 -12.63
CA ARG A 123 -5.18 1.97 -11.22
C ARG A 123 -6.70 1.96 -11.06
N THR A 124 -7.44 2.60 -11.96
CA THR A 124 -8.91 2.65 -11.93
C THR A 124 -9.54 1.27 -12.12
N LEU A 125 -8.92 0.40 -12.92
CA LEU A 125 -9.40 -0.97 -13.13
C LEU A 125 -9.13 -1.85 -11.91
N THR A 126 -7.97 -1.69 -11.26
CA THR A 126 -7.67 -2.37 -10.00
C THR A 126 -8.61 -1.97 -8.87
N ASP A 127 -8.95 -0.68 -8.71
CA ASP A 127 -9.82 -0.21 -7.62
C ASP A 127 -11.28 -0.69 -7.77
N ILE A 128 -11.74 -0.88 -9.01
CA ILE A 128 -13.08 -1.40 -9.31
C ILE A 128 -13.14 -2.93 -9.14
N LEU A 129 -12.08 -3.65 -9.53
CA LEU A 129 -12.10 -5.11 -9.57
C LEU A 129 -11.56 -5.77 -8.29
N TYR A 130 -10.77 -5.07 -7.47
CA TYR A 130 -10.23 -5.61 -6.21
C TYR A 130 -11.30 -6.13 -5.22
N PRO A 131 -12.42 -5.42 -4.99
CA PRO A 131 -13.47 -5.89 -4.08
C PRO A 131 -14.15 -7.18 -4.53
N VAL A 132 -14.09 -7.50 -5.83
CA VAL A 132 -14.73 -8.69 -6.43
C VAL A 132 -13.75 -9.86 -6.55
N PHE A 133 -12.51 -9.61 -6.96
CA PHE A 133 -11.51 -10.67 -7.10
C PHE A 133 -11.01 -11.22 -5.75
N LEU A 134 -10.86 -10.37 -4.73
CA LEU A 134 -10.24 -10.81 -3.48
C LEU A 134 -11.10 -11.84 -2.71
N PRO A 135 -12.45 -11.72 -2.65
CA PRO A 135 -13.31 -12.77 -2.12
C PRO A 135 -13.34 -14.04 -3.01
N ALA A 136 -13.41 -13.87 -4.33
CA ALA A 136 -13.50 -14.99 -5.28
C ALA A 136 -12.23 -15.86 -5.29
N ILE A 137 -11.05 -15.23 -5.25
CA ILE A 137 -9.76 -15.92 -5.17
C ILE A 137 -9.58 -16.62 -3.82
N ARG A 138 -9.99 -15.98 -2.72
CA ARG A 138 -9.93 -16.59 -1.38
C ARG A 138 -10.83 -17.83 -1.26
N LYS A 139 -12.02 -17.80 -1.85
CA LYS A 139 -12.96 -18.94 -1.90
C LYS A 139 -12.40 -20.10 -2.72
N SER A 140 -11.94 -19.83 -3.94
CA SER A 140 -11.39 -20.84 -4.86
C SER A 140 -10.11 -21.53 -4.33
N ILE A 141 -9.24 -20.80 -3.64
CA ILE A 141 -7.98 -21.37 -3.13
C ILE A 141 -8.24 -22.16 -1.84
N GLY A 142 -9.13 -21.68 -0.97
CA GLY A 142 -9.50 -22.37 0.27
C GLY A 142 -10.16 -23.73 0.02
N GLU A 143 -11.14 -23.79 -0.88
CA GLU A 143 -11.90 -25.03 -1.15
C GLU A 143 -11.04 -26.13 -1.78
N LYS A 144 -10.06 -25.78 -2.64
CA LYS A 144 -9.21 -26.76 -3.31
C LYS A 144 -8.11 -27.32 -2.41
N ILE A 145 -7.51 -26.50 -1.55
CA ILE A 145 -6.42 -26.93 -0.65
C ILE A 145 -6.96 -27.91 0.40
N ASP A 146 -8.12 -27.63 0.99
CA ASP A 146 -8.70 -28.49 2.03
C ASP A 146 -9.11 -29.87 1.47
N GLN A 147 -9.61 -29.92 0.23
CA GLN A 147 -9.94 -31.18 -0.46
C GLN A 147 -8.70 -32.01 -0.82
N THR A 148 -7.60 -31.38 -1.26
CA THR A 148 -6.38 -32.15 -1.61
C THR A 148 -5.73 -32.75 -0.38
N PHE A 149 -5.73 -32.02 0.74
CA PHE A 149 -5.07 -32.45 1.97
C PHE A 149 -5.75 -33.68 2.61
N GLN A 150 -7.08 -33.76 2.53
CA GLN A 150 -7.84 -34.89 3.06
C GLN A 150 -7.62 -36.18 2.23
N SER A 151 -7.57 -36.07 0.90
CA SER A 151 -7.38 -37.23 0.00
C SER A 151 -6.03 -37.94 0.17
N LEU A 152 -4.94 -37.18 0.41
CA LEU A 152 -3.59 -37.73 0.57
C LEU A 152 -3.41 -38.50 1.88
N ASN A 153 -4.11 -38.09 2.94
CA ASN A 153 -3.95 -38.67 4.27
C ASN A 153 -4.57 -40.08 4.37
N GLU A 154 -5.54 -40.39 3.52
CA GLU A 154 -6.26 -41.68 3.53
C GLU A 154 -5.56 -42.75 2.69
N THR A 155 -4.93 -42.36 1.56
CA THR A 155 -4.18 -43.28 0.70
C THR A 155 -2.93 -43.86 1.37
N LEU A 156 -2.32 -43.13 2.32
CA LEU A 156 -1.10 -43.55 3.01
C LEU A 156 -1.27 -44.78 3.93
N ARG A 157 -2.50 -45.13 4.34
CA ARG A 157 -2.75 -46.22 5.31
C ARG A 157 -2.73 -47.63 4.71
N HIS A 158 -2.81 -47.80 3.39
CA HIS A 158 -3.00 -49.13 2.76
C HIS A 158 -1.75 -49.74 2.10
N ILE A 159 -0.57 -49.12 2.23
CA ILE A 159 0.65 -49.53 1.52
C ILE A 159 1.18 -50.92 1.98
N PHE A 160 0.77 -51.44 3.15
CA PHE A 160 1.30 -52.68 3.75
C PHE A 160 0.27 -53.78 4.10
N THR A 161 -0.90 -53.85 3.45
CA THR A 161 -1.88 -54.95 3.65
C THR A 161 -1.82 -55.99 2.52
N TRP A 162 -2.23 -57.25 2.78
CA TRP A 162 -2.27 -58.34 1.79
C TRP A 162 -3.07 -58.00 0.51
N HIS A 163 -4.03 -57.08 0.60
CA HIS A 163 -4.76 -56.52 -0.55
C HIS A 163 -3.85 -55.73 -1.51
N GLY A 164 -2.84 -55.02 -0.98
CA GLY A 164 -1.86 -54.29 -1.80
C GLY A 164 -0.97 -55.20 -2.67
N LEU A 165 -0.65 -56.42 -2.24
CA LEU A 165 0.08 -57.40 -3.04
C LEU A 165 -0.78 -57.96 -4.19
N LYS A 166 -2.08 -58.20 -3.94
CA LYS A 166 -3.05 -58.60 -4.98
C LYS A 166 -3.19 -57.51 -6.04
N TRP A 167 -3.36 -56.25 -5.63
CA TRP A 167 -3.46 -55.10 -6.55
C TRP A 167 -2.17 -54.82 -7.32
N ARG A 168 -0.99 -55.14 -6.77
CA ARG A 168 0.28 -55.07 -7.51
C ARG A 168 0.40 -56.18 -8.56
N PHE A 169 -0.07 -57.39 -8.25
CA PHE A 169 -0.13 -58.47 -9.24
C PHE A 169 -1.15 -58.14 -10.34
N GLU A 170 -2.28 -57.54 -9.97
CA GLU A 170 -3.28 -57.05 -10.92
C GLU A 170 -2.72 -55.93 -11.80
N ALA A 171 -2.11 -54.89 -11.22
CA ALA A 171 -1.42 -53.82 -11.94
C ALA A 171 -0.35 -54.36 -12.90
N TRP A 172 0.40 -55.38 -12.47
CA TRP A 172 1.39 -56.04 -13.32
C TRP A 172 0.75 -56.83 -14.47
N ARG A 173 -0.40 -57.48 -14.26
CA ARG A 173 -1.12 -58.23 -15.29
C ARG A 173 -1.86 -57.33 -16.28
N THR A 174 -2.41 -56.21 -15.81
CA THR A 174 -3.24 -55.29 -16.61
C THR A 174 -2.44 -54.16 -17.25
N GLY A 175 -1.20 -53.92 -16.81
CA GLY A 175 -0.34 -52.86 -17.33
C GLY A 175 -0.70 -51.44 -16.84
N ALA A 176 -1.67 -51.32 -15.93
CA ALA A 176 -2.08 -50.05 -15.32
C ALA A 176 -1.11 -49.63 -14.20
N SER A 177 -1.02 -48.33 -13.93
CA SER A 177 -0.21 -47.83 -12.82
C SER A 177 -0.80 -48.24 -11.48
N PHE A 178 0.05 -48.46 -10.47
CA PHE A 178 -0.42 -48.85 -9.14
C PHE A 178 -1.37 -47.80 -8.53
N SER A 179 -1.14 -46.51 -8.79
CA SER A 179 -2.02 -45.41 -8.42
C SER A 179 -3.41 -45.51 -9.08
N GLU A 180 -3.50 -45.93 -10.34
CA GLU A 180 -4.80 -46.14 -11.02
C GLU A 180 -5.55 -47.33 -10.44
N VAL A 181 -4.86 -48.45 -10.17
CA VAL A 181 -5.49 -49.63 -9.55
C VAL A 181 -5.95 -49.32 -8.13
N VAL A 182 -5.18 -48.52 -7.37
CA VAL A 182 -5.56 -48.09 -6.02
C VAL A 182 -6.73 -47.10 -6.04
N LEU A 183 -6.71 -46.09 -6.92
CA LEU A 183 -7.80 -45.10 -7.02
C LEU A 183 -9.12 -45.76 -7.43
N LYS A 184 -9.07 -46.74 -8.33
CA LYS A 184 -10.22 -47.54 -8.76
C LYS A 184 -10.88 -48.31 -7.60
N HIS A 185 -10.11 -48.68 -6.58
CA HIS A 185 -10.58 -49.46 -5.43
C HIS A 185 -10.74 -48.63 -4.15
N SER A 186 -10.44 -47.32 -4.14
CA SER A 186 -10.47 -46.48 -2.93
C SER A 186 -11.62 -45.47 -2.87
N LEU A 187 -12.39 -45.27 -3.94
CA LEU A 187 -13.52 -44.32 -3.96
C LEU A 187 -14.81 -45.06 -3.62
N VAL A 188 -15.23 -45.02 -2.35
CA VAL A 188 -16.56 -45.48 -1.94
C VAL A 188 -17.45 -44.25 -1.77
N TYR A 189 -18.27 -43.94 -2.76
CA TYR A 189 -19.38 -43.00 -2.64
C TYR A 189 -20.70 -43.76 -2.82
N ARG A 190 -21.78 -43.24 -2.23
CA ARG A 190 -23.12 -43.81 -2.37
C ARG A 190 -24.16 -42.71 -2.43
N VAL A 191 -25.05 -42.76 -3.43
CA VAL A 191 -26.23 -41.90 -3.52
C VAL A 191 -27.33 -42.53 -2.66
N GLU A 192 -27.83 -41.81 -1.65
CA GLU A 192 -28.81 -42.33 -0.69
C GLU A 192 -30.25 -41.95 -1.06
N HIS A 193 -30.46 -40.73 -1.55
CA HIS A 193 -31.78 -40.24 -1.95
C HIS A 193 -31.67 -39.37 -3.21
N VAL A 194 -32.67 -39.44 -4.08
CA VAL A 194 -32.79 -38.56 -5.25
C VAL A 194 -34.22 -38.02 -5.30
N PHE A 195 -34.37 -36.70 -5.32
CA PHE A 195 -35.64 -35.98 -5.33
C PHE A 195 -35.79 -35.18 -6.61
N LEU A 196 -36.93 -35.32 -7.28
CA LEU A 196 -37.32 -34.44 -8.38
C LEU A 196 -38.42 -33.50 -7.88
N ILE A 197 -38.18 -32.19 -7.95
CA ILE A 197 -39.02 -31.15 -7.37
C ILE A 197 -39.47 -30.20 -8.48
N ASN A 198 -40.74 -29.80 -8.48
CA ASN A 198 -41.24 -28.84 -9.46
C ASN A 198 -40.64 -27.46 -9.21
N ARG A 199 -40.15 -26.81 -10.27
CA ARG A 199 -39.43 -25.54 -10.17
C ARG A 199 -40.34 -24.37 -9.73
N ASN A 200 -41.59 -24.37 -10.17
CA ASN A 200 -42.50 -23.25 -9.98
C ASN A 200 -43.28 -23.37 -8.66
N SER A 201 -43.66 -24.60 -8.27
CA SER A 201 -44.47 -24.83 -7.07
C SER A 201 -43.69 -25.35 -5.86
N GLY A 202 -42.45 -25.83 -6.04
CA GLY A 202 -41.65 -26.45 -4.97
C GLY A 202 -42.21 -27.81 -4.50
N LEU A 203 -43.24 -28.33 -5.17
CA LEU A 203 -43.86 -29.61 -4.84
C LEU A 203 -42.98 -30.78 -5.28
N LEU A 204 -42.91 -31.83 -4.45
CA LEU A 204 -42.23 -33.07 -4.78
C LEU A 204 -42.95 -33.77 -5.94
N ILE A 205 -42.22 -34.04 -7.01
CA ILE A 205 -42.72 -34.76 -8.19
C ILE A 205 -42.49 -36.27 -8.03
N ALA A 206 -41.26 -36.66 -7.70
CA ALA A 206 -40.86 -38.06 -7.54
C ALA A 206 -39.65 -38.19 -6.61
N HIS A 207 -39.50 -39.35 -5.97
CA HIS A 207 -38.42 -39.63 -5.04
C HIS A 207 -37.99 -41.09 -5.11
N VAL A 208 -36.68 -41.34 -5.05
CA VAL A 208 -36.11 -42.69 -4.97
C VAL A 208 -35.09 -42.77 -3.85
N THR A 209 -35.09 -43.89 -3.11
CA THR A 209 -34.16 -44.19 -2.02
C THR A 209 -33.32 -45.42 -2.28
N ALA A 210 -32.10 -45.44 -1.76
CA ALA A 210 -31.26 -46.64 -1.72
C ALA A 210 -31.78 -47.64 -0.66
N ASP A 211 -31.64 -48.95 -0.91
CA ASP A 211 -32.15 -50.05 -0.06
C ASP A 211 -31.69 -50.01 1.42
N ASN A 212 -30.59 -49.31 1.72
CA ASN A 212 -29.99 -49.20 3.06
C ASN A 212 -29.95 -47.75 3.60
N ALA A 213 -30.70 -46.82 3.02
CA ALA A 213 -30.80 -45.44 3.51
C ALA A 213 -31.84 -45.32 4.64
N THR A 214 -31.58 -44.47 5.63
CA THR A 214 -32.54 -44.18 6.72
C THR A 214 -33.78 -43.49 6.14
N SER A 215 -34.95 -44.12 6.27
CA SER A 215 -36.23 -43.53 5.84
C SER A 215 -36.61 -42.33 6.72
N GLU A 216 -36.51 -41.13 6.16
CA GLU A 216 -37.21 -39.93 6.63
C GLU A 216 -38.28 -39.53 5.61
N ASP A 217 -39.33 -38.82 6.05
CA ASP A 217 -40.49 -38.46 5.21
C ASP A 217 -40.07 -37.56 4.03
N PRO A 218 -40.19 -38.02 2.77
CA PRO A 218 -39.76 -37.29 1.58
C PRO A 218 -40.40 -35.91 1.43
N GLN A 219 -41.64 -35.76 1.89
CA GLN A 219 -42.39 -34.50 1.77
C GLN A 219 -41.84 -33.42 2.73
N LEU A 220 -41.33 -33.83 3.90
CA LEU A 220 -40.69 -32.92 4.85
C LEU A 220 -39.34 -32.39 4.32
N ILE A 221 -38.57 -33.22 3.63
CA ILE A 221 -37.29 -32.80 3.04
C ILE A 221 -37.52 -31.86 1.85
N SER A 222 -38.50 -32.16 0.98
CA SER A 222 -38.87 -31.27 -0.14
C SER A 222 -39.38 -29.91 0.33
N SER A 223 -40.19 -29.88 1.40
CA SER A 223 -40.69 -28.62 1.97
C SER A 223 -39.59 -27.81 2.67
N MET A 224 -38.67 -28.47 3.37
CA MET A 224 -37.49 -27.80 3.93
C MET A 224 -36.58 -27.21 2.85
N LEU A 225 -36.29 -27.97 1.78
CA LEU A 225 -35.45 -27.50 0.68
C LEU A 225 -36.08 -26.32 -0.07
N SER A 226 -37.39 -26.37 -0.31
CA SER A 226 -38.13 -25.25 -0.91
C SER A 226 -38.13 -24.02 0.00
N ALA A 227 -38.34 -24.19 1.32
CA ALA A 227 -38.29 -23.08 2.28
C ALA A 227 -36.89 -22.47 2.40
N ILE A 228 -35.82 -23.27 2.30
CA ILE A 228 -34.44 -22.78 2.27
C ILE A 228 -34.20 -21.98 0.98
N GLN A 229 -34.69 -22.46 -0.17
CA GLN A 229 -34.58 -21.75 -1.44
C GLN A 229 -35.33 -20.42 -1.43
N ASP A 230 -36.57 -20.38 -0.92
CA ASP A 230 -37.36 -19.15 -0.77
C ASP A 230 -36.68 -18.16 0.18
N PHE A 231 -36.18 -18.65 1.32
CA PHE A 231 -35.44 -17.81 2.27
C PHE A 231 -34.20 -17.18 1.64
N VAL A 232 -33.42 -17.96 0.88
CA VAL A 232 -32.22 -17.46 0.20
C VAL A 232 -32.60 -16.42 -0.85
N LYS A 233 -33.65 -16.67 -1.63
CA LYS A 233 -34.13 -15.74 -2.67
C LYS A 233 -34.62 -14.41 -2.09
N ASP A 234 -35.40 -14.46 -1.01
CA ASP A 234 -35.92 -13.27 -0.32
C ASP A 234 -34.82 -12.48 0.42
N SER A 235 -33.84 -13.18 1.00
CA SER A 235 -32.79 -12.54 1.80
C SER A 235 -31.73 -11.83 0.96
N PHE A 236 -31.47 -12.30 -0.27
CA PHE A 236 -30.39 -11.78 -1.11
C PHE A 236 -30.83 -10.95 -2.33
N ASN A 237 -32.14 -10.76 -2.53
CA ASN A 237 -32.72 -9.85 -3.53
C ASN A 237 -32.17 -10.06 -4.96
N GLU A 238 -31.87 -11.32 -5.30
CA GLU A 238 -31.34 -11.70 -6.61
C GLU A 238 -32.46 -11.71 -7.65
N LYS A 239 -32.27 -10.93 -8.73
CA LYS A 239 -33.18 -10.89 -9.88
C LYS A 239 -32.84 -11.91 -10.97
N GLU A 240 -31.86 -12.79 -10.75
CA GLU A 240 -31.46 -13.82 -11.73
C GLU A 240 -31.30 -15.20 -11.09
N GLN A 241 -31.49 -16.22 -11.93
CA GLN A 241 -31.80 -17.62 -11.63
C GLN A 241 -30.57 -18.44 -11.15
N SER A 242 -29.91 -18.05 -10.06
CA SER A 242 -28.84 -18.87 -9.46
C SER A 242 -29.42 -19.89 -8.47
N GLY A 243 -29.36 -21.18 -8.81
CA GLY A 243 -29.72 -22.27 -7.91
C GLY A 243 -28.66 -22.52 -6.83
N LEU A 244 -29.02 -23.22 -5.76
CA LEU A 244 -28.08 -23.69 -4.75
C LEU A 244 -27.33 -24.93 -5.28
N ASP A 245 -26.14 -24.74 -5.89
CA ASP A 245 -25.41 -25.85 -6.55
C ASP A 245 -24.98 -26.99 -5.60
N THR A 246 -24.61 -26.69 -4.35
CA THR A 246 -24.19 -27.72 -3.38
C THR A 246 -24.43 -27.28 -1.94
N ILE A 247 -25.08 -28.12 -1.13
CA ILE A 247 -25.26 -27.94 0.31
C ILE A 247 -24.56 -29.08 1.04
N ARG A 248 -23.72 -28.76 2.03
CA ARG A 248 -23.04 -29.77 2.86
C ARG A 248 -23.67 -29.84 4.24
N PHE A 249 -24.07 -31.04 4.67
CA PHE A 249 -24.65 -31.30 5.98
C PHE A 249 -23.99 -32.52 6.63
N GLY A 250 -22.95 -32.29 7.44
CA GLY A 250 -22.14 -33.36 8.03
C GLY A 250 -21.44 -34.21 6.97
N GLU A 251 -21.66 -35.53 7.00
CA GLU A 251 -21.14 -36.52 6.03
C GLU A 251 -21.98 -36.62 4.74
N LEU A 252 -23.10 -35.88 4.68
CA LEU A 252 -24.00 -35.85 3.53
C LEU A 252 -23.77 -34.60 2.69
N ARG A 253 -23.78 -34.78 1.38
CA ARG A 253 -23.71 -33.73 0.38
C ARG A 253 -24.98 -33.75 -0.44
N LEU A 254 -25.62 -32.60 -0.57
CA LEU A 254 -26.78 -32.40 -1.42
C LEU A 254 -26.31 -31.65 -2.66
N TRP A 255 -26.50 -32.28 -3.82
CA TRP A 255 -26.24 -31.68 -5.12
C TRP A 255 -27.57 -31.39 -5.80
N SER A 256 -27.71 -30.21 -6.39
CA SER A 256 -28.96 -29.78 -7.03
C SER A 256 -28.69 -29.33 -8.45
N GLU A 257 -29.30 -30.01 -9.42
CA GLU A 257 -29.31 -29.62 -10.83
C GLU A 257 -30.63 -28.97 -11.19
N VAL A 258 -30.58 -27.79 -11.79
CA VAL A 258 -31.79 -27.00 -12.13
C VAL A 258 -32.11 -27.17 -13.61
N GLY A 259 -33.30 -27.70 -13.91
CA GLY A 259 -33.87 -27.76 -15.25
C GLY A 259 -34.92 -26.67 -15.50
N PRO A 260 -35.45 -26.56 -16.73
CA PRO A 260 -36.48 -25.58 -17.08
C PRO A 260 -37.75 -25.65 -16.21
N PHE A 261 -38.24 -26.86 -15.91
CA PHE A 261 -39.52 -27.10 -15.23
C PHE A 261 -39.38 -27.88 -13.91
N ALA A 262 -38.28 -28.60 -13.71
CA ALA A 262 -38.00 -29.35 -12.49
C ALA A 262 -36.54 -29.26 -12.05
N THR A 263 -36.31 -29.39 -10.74
CA THR A 263 -35.00 -29.42 -10.10
C THR A 263 -34.74 -30.83 -9.55
N LEU A 264 -33.56 -31.38 -9.82
CA LEU A 264 -33.15 -32.70 -9.36
C LEU A 264 -32.13 -32.57 -8.23
N VAL A 265 -32.45 -33.12 -7.07
CA VAL A 265 -31.60 -33.06 -5.87
C VAL A 265 -31.13 -34.45 -5.48
N ALA A 266 -29.82 -34.69 -5.49
CA ALA A 266 -29.20 -35.94 -5.06
C ALA A 266 -28.52 -35.77 -3.69
N VAL A 267 -28.83 -36.67 -2.75
CA VAL A 267 -28.21 -36.75 -1.43
C VAL A 267 -27.17 -37.86 -1.44
N ILE A 268 -25.91 -37.50 -1.23
CA ILE A 268 -24.75 -38.35 -1.45
C ILE A 268 -23.93 -38.45 -0.17
N ARG A 269 -23.55 -39.67 0.20
CA ARG A 269 -22.61 -39.96 1.30
C ARG A 269 -21.22 -40.27 0.74
N GLY A 270 -20.20 -39.64 1.29
CA GLY A 270 -18.81 -39.79 0.85
C GLY A 270 -18.37 -38.73 -0.17
N ASN A 271 -17.30 -39.01 -0.91
CA ASN A 271 -16.71 -38.07 -1.87
C ASN A 271 -16.98 -38.53 -3.32
N PRO A 272 -18.11 -38.12 -3.93
CA PRO A 272 -18.44 -38.51 -5.30
C PRO A 272 -17.45 -37.91 -6.32
N PRO A 273 -17.14 -38.62 -7.41
CA PRO A 273 -16.37 -38.09 -8.55
C PRO A 273 -17.19 -37.06 -9.33
N GLU A 274 -16.53 -36.15 -10.06
CA GLU A 274 -17.21 -35.16 -10.92
C GLU A 274 -18.07 -35.82 -12.02
N GLU A 275 -17.73 -37.03 -12.44
CA GLU A 275 -18.50 -37.82 -13.41
C GLU A 275 -19.97 -38.05 -12.96
N LEU A 276 -20.24 -38.07 -11.65
CA LEU A 276 -21.60 -38.24 -11.15
C LEU A 276 -22.49 -37.03 -11.46
N HIS A 277 -21.91 -35.83 -11.53
CA HIS A 277 -22.65 -34.61 -11.85
C HIS A 277 -23.17 -34.64 -13.29
N GLU A 278 -22.33 -35.13 -14.22
CA GLU A 278 -22.70 -35.37 -15.62
C GLU A 278 -23.85 -36.37 -15.73
N ILE A 279 -23.81 -37.46 -14.96
CA ILE A 279 -24.88 -38.47 -14.94
C ILE A 279 -26.21 -37.88 -14.43
N ILE A 280 -26.18 -37.12 -13.33
CA ILE A 280 -27.39 -36.48 -12.76
C ILE A 280 -27.99 -35.50 -13.77
N ARG A 281 -27.15 -34.69 -14.44
CA ARG A 281 -27.58 -33.76 -15.47
C ARG A 281 -28.20 -34.49 -16.67
N ASP A 282 -27.59 -35.56 -17.15
CA ASP A 282 -28.11 -36.36 -18.26
C ASP A 282 -29.44 -37.05 -17.94
N VAL A 283 -29.64 -37.47 -16.68
CA VAL A 283 -30.94 -37.99 -16.23
C VAL A 283 -31.99 -36.87 -16.20
N LEU A 284 -31.65 -35.69 -15.68
CA LEU A 284 -32.58 -34.56 -15.65
C LEU A 284 -32.97 -34.09 -17.06
N LEU A 285 -32.02 -34.08 -18.00
CA LEU A 285 -32.26 -33.74 -19.40
C LEU A 285 -33.19 -34.76 -20.06
N ARG A 286 -33.01 -36.06 -19.84
CA ARG A 286 -33.90 -37.11 -20.34
C ARG A 286 -35.32 -36.99 -19.80
N ILE A 287 -35.45 -36.71 -18.50
CA ILE A 287 -36.77 -36.48 -17.86
C ILE A 287 -37.47 -35.28 -18.50
N HIS A 288 -36.75 -34.19 -18.80
CA HIS A 288 -37.32 -33.03 -19.46
C HIS A 288 -37.67 -33.29 -20.94
N ASP A 289 -36.87 -34.07 -21.66
CA ASP A 289 -37.13 -34.41 -23.06
C ASP A 289 -38.41 -35.26 -23.18
N GLU A 290 -38.56 -36.27 -22.31
CA GLU A 290 -39.68 -37.22 -22.36
C GLU A 290 -40.98 -36.67 -21.73
N CYS A 291 -40.88 -35.86 -20.67
CA CYS A 291 -42.03 -35.44 -19.86
C CYS A 291 -42.26 -33.92 -19.79
N SER A 292 -41.64 -33.10 -20.66
CA SER A 292 -41.73 -31.63 -20.66
C SER A 292 -43.15 -31.07 -20.42
N GLN A 293 -44.13 -31.51 -21.21
CA GLN A 293 -45.50 -30.99 -21.15
C GLN A 293 -46.21 -31.34 -19.84
N ALA A 294 -45.93 -32.51 -19.27
CA ALA A 294 -46.48 -32.96 -17.99
C ALA A 294 -45.82 -32.26 -16.79
N LEU A 295 -44.51 -31.96 -16.88
CA LEU A 295 -43.77 -31.21 -15.86
C LEU A 295 -44.19 -29.73 -15.80
N GLU A 296 -44.51 -29.13 -16.95
CA GLU A 296 -44.97 -27.73 -17.03
C GLU A 296 -46.37 -27.53 -16.41
N GLN A 297 -47.28 -28.49 -16.58
CA GLN A 297 -48.67 -28.42 -16.10
C GLN A 297 -48.90 -29.14 -14.77
N PHE A 298 -47.84 -29.49 -14.04
CA PHE A 298 -47.93 -30.27 -12.80
C PHE A 298 -48.71 -29.53 -11.70
N ASP A 299 -49.86 -30.10 -11.30
CA ASP A 299 -50.77 -29.57 -10.27
C ASP A 299 -50.74 -30.37 -8.95
N GLY A 300 -49.83 -31.34 -8.84
CA GLY A 300 -49.68 -32.22 -7.68
C GLY A 300 -50.08 -33.68 -7.92
N ASP A 301 -50.62 -34.02 -9.08
CA ASP A 301 -50.90 -35.41 -9.48
C ASP A 301 -49.73 -36.02 -10.29
N SER A 302 -49.03 -37.00 -9.70
CA SER A 302 -47.89 -37.69 -10.33
C SER A 302 -48.29 -38.86 -11.23
N SER A 303 -49.59 -39.15 -11.39
CA SER A 303 -50.06 -40.30 -12.18
C SER A 303 -49.68 -40.23 -13.67
N GLN A 304 -49.52 -39.03 -14.24
CA GLN A 304 -49.08 -38.82 -15.63
C GLN A 304 -47.55 -38.91 -15.81
N LEU A 305 -46.78 -39.05 -14.73
CA LEU A 305 -45.32 -39.10 -14.70
C LEU A 305 -44.80 -40.51 -14.36
N ALA A 306 -45.61 -41.54 -14.61
CA ALA A 306 -45.27 -42.94 -14.36
C ALA A 306 -44.06 -43.38 -15.20
N GLY A 307 -42.95 -43.70 -14.52
CA GLY A 307 -41.68 -44.11 -15.14
C GLY A 307 -40.49 -43.20 -14.80
N VAL A 308 -40.75 -41.98 -14.32
CA VAL A 308 -39.69 -41.06 -13.86
C VAL A 308 -38.91 -41.66 -12.70
N GLU A 309 -39.56 -42.37 -11.77
CA GLU A 309 -38.88 -43.08 -10.67
C GLU A 309 -37.86 -44.10 -11.18
N THR A 310 -38.13 -44.81 -12.28
CA THR A 310 -37.17 -45.77 -12.86
C THR A 310 -35.92 -45.06 -13.41
N GLN A 311 -36.09 -43.87 -13.97
CA GLN A 311 -34.96 -43.04 -14.42
C GLN A 311 -34.15 -42.50 -13.23
N LEU A 312 -34.83 -42.08 -12.17
CA LEU A 312 -34.20 -41.64 -10.92
C LEU A 312 -33.47 -42.80 -10.19
N GLN A 313 -33.98 -44.03 -10.29
CA GLN A 313 -33.35 -45.24 -9.74
C GLN A 313 -31.94 -45.47 -10.29
N THR A 314 -31.70 -45.08 -11.55
CA THR A 314 -30.39 -45.20 -12.21
C THR A 314 -29.32 -44.37 -11.49
N CYS A 315 -29.70 -43.25 -10.87
CA CYS A 315 -28.79 -42.44 -10.06
C CYS A 315 -28.46 -43.08 -8.71
N VAL A 316 -29.35 -43.93 -8.18
CA VAL A 316 -29.23 -44.57 -6.86
C VAL A 316 -28.50 -45.93 -6.95
N GLU A 317 -28.63 -46.65 -8.07
CA GLU A 317 -27.97 -47.95 -8.31
C GLU A 317 -26.45 -47.87 -8.53
N LEU A 318 -25.88 -46.66 -8.62
CA LEU A 318 -24.43 -46.42 -8.64
C LEU A 318 -23.80 -46.75 -7.26
N LYS A 319 -23.64 -48.04 -7.00
CA LYS A 319 -23.02 -48.63 -5.80
C LYS A 319 -21.73 -49.34 -6.20
N GLN A 320 -20.58 -48.83 -5.78
CA GLN A 320 -19.32 -49.57 -5.92
C GLN A 320 -19.13 -50.46 -4.67
N GLU A 321 -19.54 -51.73 -4.78
CA GLU A 321 -19.40 -52.75 -3.71
C GLU A 321 -18.34 -53.81 -4.06
N ASP A 322 -17.65 -54.31 -3.02
CA ASP A 322 -16.52 -55.24 -3.08
C ASP A 322 -16.82 -56.56 -3.83
N SER A 323 -15.96 -56.91 -4.79
CA SER A 323 -16.02 -58.18 -5.49
C SER A 323 -15.49 -59.33 -4.61
N ASN A 324 -16.34 -60.29 -4.25
CA ASN A 324 -15.95 -61.51 -3.54
C ASN A 324 -16.18 -62.75 -4.42
N GLN A 325 -15.11 -63.46 -4.82
CA GLN A 325 -15.19 -64.79 -5.45
C GLN A 325 -14.11 -65.72 -4.85
N GLY A 326 -14.53 -66.93 -4.47
CA GLY A 326 -13.78 -67.92 -3.69
C GLY A 326 -12.83 -68.84 -4.48
N PHE A 327 -12.00 -69.58 -3.73
CA PHE A 327 -10.82 -70.36 -4.15
C PHE A 327 -11.05 -71.90 -4.04
N PRO A 328 -10.59 -72.78 -4.99
CA PRO A 328 -10.87 -74.22 -4.97
C PRO A 328 -9.72 -75.08 -4.42
N TRP A 329 -10.00 -75.93 -3.42
CA TRP A 329 -9.02 -76.66 -2.59
C TRP A 329 -8.59 -78.06 -3.11
N LEU A 330 -9.20 -78.57 -4.18
CA LEU A 330 -8.99 -79.96 -4.63
C LEU A 330 -7.64 -80.24 -5.32
N VAL A 331 -6.91 -79.21 -5.76
CA VAL A 331 -5.60 -79.37 -6.45
C VAL A 331 -4.45 -79.70 -5.49
N VAL A 332 -4.57 -79.30 -4.22
CA VAL A 332 -3.50 -79.46 -3.22
C VAL A 332 -3.33 -80.92 -2.76
N ALA A 333 -4.42 -81.69 -2.71
CA ALA A 333 -4.41 -83.04 -2.17
C ALA A 333 -3.66 -84.06 -3.06
N ALA A 334 -3.72 -83.92 -4.38
CA ALA A 334 -3.09 -84.86 -5.32
C ALA A 334 -1.56 -84.73 -5.37
N VAL A 335 -1.03 -83.52 -5.13
CA VAL A 335 0.41 -83.22 -5.18
C VAL A 335 1.15 -83.80 -3.96
N LEU A 336 0.49 -83.89 -2.81
CA LEU A 336 1.11 -84.34 -1.56
C LEU A 336 1.44 -85.84 -1.53
N LEU A 337 0.76 -86.68 -2.32
CA LEU A 337 0.87 -88.14 -2.21
C LEU A 337 2.14 -88.73 -2.88
N VAL A 338 2.77 -87.99 -3.81
CA VAL A 338 4.01 -88.41 -4.50
C VAL A 338 5.27 -87.83 -3.84
N LEU A 339 5.16 -86.66 -3.20
CA LEU A 339 6.34 -85.92 -2.71
C LEU A 339 6.98 -86.49 -1.45
N ILE A 340 6.23 -87.22 -0.61
CA ILE A 340 6.71 -87.64 0.73
C ILE A 340 7.86 -88.67 0.69
N PRO A 341 7.78 -89.80 -0.05
CA PRO A 341 8.85 -90.79 -0.04
C PRO A 341 10.11 -90.37 -0.81
N ALA A 342 9.97 -89.62 -1.91
CA ALA A 342 11.10 -89.01 -2.61
C ALA A 342 11.80 -87.95 -1.72
N GLY A 343 11.02 -87.22 -0.92
CA GLY A 343 11.54 -86.29 0.09
C GLY A 343 12.43 -86.97 1.13
N GLY A 344 12.11 -88.19 1.58
CA GLY A 344 12.88 -88.89 2.63
C GLY A 344 14.30 -89.31 2.22
N TRP A 345 14.47 -89.88 1.03
CA TRP A 345 15.80 -90.27 0.53
C TRP A 345 16.65 -89.06 0.18
N PHE A 346 16.03 -88.04 -0.43
CA PHE A 346 16.66 -86.75 -0.66
C PHE A 346 17.12 -86.13 0.67
N PHE A 347 16.31 -86.19 1.73
CA PHE A 347 16.63 -85.61 3.04
C PHE A 347 17.89 -86.21 3.69
N LEU A 348 18.10 -87.53 3.64
CA LEU A 348 19.27 -88.16 4.27
C LEU A 348 20.58 -87.89 3.51
N SER A 349 20.56 -87.97 2.17
CA SER A 349 21.71 -87.61 1.34
C SER A 349 22.03 -86.11 1.46
N TRP A 350 20.99 -85.28 1.49
CA TRP A 350 21.12 -83.85 1.72
C TRP A 350 21.70 -83.56 3.11
N GLN A 351 21.31 -84.29 4.16
CA GLN A 351 21.83 -84.08 5.51
C GLN A 351 23.33 -84.39 5.64
N SER A 352 23.84 -85.45 5.01
CA SER A 352 25.28 -85.74 5.00
C SER A 352 26.07 -84.70 4.19
N GLY A 353 25.50 -84.25 3.06
CA GLY A 353 26.07 -83.15 2.27
C GLY A 353 26.13 -81.85 3.07
N GLN A 354 25.07 -81.51 3.80
CA GLN A 354 24.99 -80.33 4.66
C GLN A 354 26.05 -80.35 5.77
N ARG A 355 26.30 -81.50 6.42
CA ARG A 355 27.34 -81.62 7.45
C ARG A 355 28.76 -81.42 6.89
N TRP A 356 29.06 -82.03 5.75
CA TRP A 356 30.35 -81.84 5.07
C TRP A 356 30.52 -80.40 4.60
N GLN A 357 29.50 -79.83 3.96
CA GLN A 357 29.50 -78.42 3.56
C GLN A 357 29.62 -77.49 4.76
N ALA A 358 29.06 -77.81 5.93
CA ALA A 358 29.26 -77.04 7.15
C ALA A 358 30.71 -77.05 7.63
N TYR A 359 31.42 -78.19 7.53
CA TYR A 359 32.84 -78.27 7.88
C TYR A 359 33.73 -77.54 6.85
N VAL A 360 33.50 -77.76 5.55
CA VAL A 360 34.23 -77.05 4.48
C VAL A 360 33.96 -75.54 4.55
N SER A 361 32.71 -75.15 4.80
CA SER A 361 32.33 -73.76 5.03
C SER A 361 33.09 -73.20 6.23
N ARG A 362 33.10 -73.88 7.39
CA ARG A 362 33.90 -73.47 8.55
C ARG A 362 35.37 -73.27 8.20
N LEU A 363 35.99 -74.21 7.48
CA LEU A 363 37.39 -74.07 7.05
C LEU A 363 37.60 -72.89 6.11
N SER A 364 36.74 -72.71 5.11
CA SER A 364 36.82 -71.59 4.16
C SER A 364 36.52 -70.23 4.78
N THR A 365 35.77 -70.21 5.89
CA THR A 365 35.50 -68.99 6.66
C THR A 365 36.59 -68.67 7.68
N GLN A 366 37.51 -69.61 7.94
CA GLN A 366 38.64 -69.31 8.82
C GLN A 366 39.68 -68.50 8.06
N PRO A 367 40.02 -67.31 8.55
CA PRO A 367 41.04 -66.50 7.92
C PRO A 367 42.36 -67.25 7.81
N GLY A 368 43.09 -67.01 6.74
CA GLY A 368 44.36 -67.67 6.47
C GLY A 368 44.25 -69.14 6.06
N ILE A 369 43.05 -69.70 5.85
CA ILE A 369 42.87 -71.05 5.28
C ILE A 369 42.12 -70.96 3.95
N ILE A 370 42.76 -71.38 2.87
CA ILE A 370 42.17 -71.42 1.53
C ILE A 370 41.98 -72.88 1.15
N VAL A 371 40.73 -73.31 1.04
CA VAL A 371 40.40 -74.64 0.52
C VAL A 371 40.54 -74.61 -1.00
N ALA A 372 41.52 -75.33 -1.55
CA ALA A 372 41.76 -75.39 -2.99
C ALA A 372 40.96 -76.52 -3.66
N GLU A 373 40.79 -77.64 -2.96
CA GLU A 373 40.12 -78.82 -3.51
C GLU A 373 39.28 -79.53 -2.45
N GLN A 374 38.06 -79.94 -2.83
CA GLN A 374 37.23 -80.85 -2.04
C GLN A 374 36.67 -81.97 -2.94
N LYS A 375 36.74 -83.21 -2.48
CA LYS A 375 36.17 -84.38 -3.19
C LYS A 375 35.49 -85.32 -2.20
N MET A 376 34.29 -85.78 -2.56
CA MET A 376 33.59 -86.87 -1.86
C MET A 376 33.59 -88.10 -2.76
N ARG A 377 34.17 -89.21 -2.28
CA ARG A 377 34.22 -90.47 -3.02
C ARG A 377 33.92 -91.63 -2.08
N ASP A 378 32.95 -92.46 -2.44
CA ASP A 378 32.58 -93.67 -1.68
C ASP A 378 32.32 -93.42 -0.18
N GLY A 379 31.78 -92.24 0.16
CA GLY A 379 31.54 -91.82 1.53
C GLY A 379 32.77 -91.32 2.31
N GLN A 380 33.95 -91.23 1.69
CA GLN A 380 35.15 -90.57 2.24
C GLN A 380 35.24 -89.12 1.74
N PHE A 381 35.81 -88.23 2.55
CA PHE A 381 35.97 -86.81 2.25
C PHE A 381 37.46 -86.44 2.17
N TYR A 382 37.86 -85.80 1.07
CA TYR A 382 39.23 -85.34 0.83
C TYR A 382 39.23 -83.82 0.69
N ILE A 383 40.18 -83.16 1.37
CA ILE A 383 40.34 -81.71 1.33
C ILE A 383 41.81 -81.30 1.20
N ALA A 384 42.11 -80.36 0.33
CA ALA A 384 43.46 -79.81 0.19
C ALA A 384 43.42 -78.29 0.03
N GLY A 385 44.49 -77.61 0.42
CA GLY A 385 44.52 -76.16 0.38
C GLY A 385 45.80 -75.51 0.87
N LEU A 386 45.72 -74.17 0.99
CA LEU A 386 46.78 -73.32 1.52
C LEU A 386 46.41 -72.87 2.95
N ARG A 387 47.40 -72.72 3.83
CA ARG A 387 47.20 -72.27 5.21
C ARG A 387 48.30 -71.30 5.67
N ASP A 388 47.97 -70.23 6.38
CA ASP A 388 48.95 -69.40 7.10
C ASP A 388 49.44 -70.14 8.36
N PRO A 389 50.74 -70.17 8.67
CA PRO A 389 51.27 -70.79 9.88
C PRO A 389 50.62 -70.29 11.18
N LEU A 390 50.12 -69.04 11.19
CA LEU A 390 49.43 -68.41 12.32
C LEU A 390 47.91 -68.67 12.32
N ALA A 391 47.36 -69.35 11.31
CA ALA A 391 45.94 -69.69 11.22
C ALA A 391 45.57 -70.94 12.04
N ALA A 392 44.28 -71.09 12.33
CA ALA A 392 43.73 -72.21 13.10
C ALA A 392 44.02 -73.58 12.46
N ASP A 393 44.10 -74.62 13.29
CA ASP A 393 44.39 -75.97 12.81
C ASP A 393 43.16 -76.67 12.20
N PRO A 394 43.19 -77.11 10.92
CA PRO A 394 42.05 -77.74 10.26
C PRO A 394 41.48 -78.97 10.97
N GLN A 395 42.31 -79.70 11.72
CA GLN A 395 41.89 -80.85 12.52
C GLN A 395 41.14 -80.44 13.79
N SER A 396 41.54 -79.35 14.46
CA SER A 396 40.82 -78.86 15.64
C SER A 396 39.41 -78.35 15.30
N LEU A 397 39.22 -77.89 14.05
CA LEU A 397 37.94 -77.40 13.52
C LEU A 397 36.93 -78.50 13.16
N LEU A 398 37.34 -79.78 13.13
CA LEU A 398 36.42 -80.92 12.97
C LEU A 398 35.53 -81.11 14.19
N SER A 399 36.05 -80.77 15.38
CA SER A 399 35.31 -80.91 16.64
C SER A 399 34.00 -80.11 16.60
N GLY A 400 32.87 -80.80 16.80
CA GLY A 400 31.53 -80.19 16.79
C GLY A 400 30.83 -80.08 15.43
N THR A 401 31.31 -80.71 14.36
CA THR A 401 30.63 -80.73 13.04
C THR A 401 29.79 -81.98 12.74
N GLN A 402 29.71 -82.95 13.67
CA GLN A 402 29.05 -84.26 13.46
C GLN A 402 29.55 -85.03 12.21
N VAL A 403 30.67 -84.61 11.62
CA VAL A 403 31.41 -85.34 10.58
C VAL A 403 32.39 -86.26 11.30
N ASP A 404 32.41 -87.53 10.91
CA ASP A 404 33.35 -88.51 11.46
C ASP A 404 34.79 -88.18 11.03
N PRO A 405 35.70 -87.85 11.96
CA PRO A 405 37.08 -87.48 11.64
C PRO A 405 37.85 -88.58 10.89
N ALA A 406 37.52 -89.86 11.11
CA ALA A 406 38.18 -90.97 10.44
C ALA A 406 37.91 -91.03 8.93
N ARG A 407 36.88 -90.31 8.45
CA ARG A 407 36.48 -90.24 7.04
C ARG A 407 37.02 -89.01 6.33
N VAL A 408 37.82 -88.16 6.99
CA VAL A 408 38.33 -86.89 6.46
C VAL A 408 39.85 -86.94 6.30
N HIS A 409 40.33 -86.75 5.07
CA HIS A 409 41.76 -86.70 4.74
C HIS A 409 42.14 -85.30 4.27
N SER A 410 43.15 -84.68 4.91
CA SER A 410 43.52 -83.28 4.64
C SER A 410 45.00 -83.08 4.28
N HIS A 411 45.30 -82.19 3.33
CA HIS A 411 46.67 -81.83 2.92
C HIS A 411 46.82 -80.30 2.76
N TRP A 412 47.77 -79.68 3.49
CA TRP A 412 47.91 -78.22 3.56
C TRP A 412 49.33 -77.75 3.22
N GLN A 413 49.44 -76.75 2.34
CA GLN A 413 50.70 -76.04 2.06
C GLN A 413 50.71 -74.67 2.74
N PHE A 414 51.85 -74.26 3.29
CA PHE A 414 51.94 -72.99 3.99
C PHE A 414 52.14 -71.80 3.05
N TYR A 415 51.41 -70.70 3.31
CA TYR A 415 51.61 -69.40 2.65
C TYR A 415 51.54 -68.28 3.68
N GLN A 416 51.96 -67.06 3.32
CA GLN A 416 51.74 -65.89 4.18
C GLN A 416 50.47 -65.17 3.74
N SER A 417 49.45 -65.16 4.60
CA SER A 417 48.22 -64.40 4.38
C SER A 417 48.49 -62.91 4.52
N LEU A 418 48.08 -62.12 3.53
CA LEU A 418 48.14 -60.66 3.56
C LEU A 418 46.89 -60.05 4.22
N GLU A 419 46.01 -60.86 4.80
CA GLU A 419 44.87 -60.36 5.55
C GLU A 419 45.36 -59.54 6.77
N PRO A 420 44.68 -58.42 7.10
CA PRO A 420 45.12 -57.48 8.14
C PRO A 420 45.42 -58.12 9.49
N GLU A 421 44.70 -59.17 9.89
CA GLU A 421 44.89 -59.82 11.19
C GLU A 421 46.21 -60.60 11.31
N PHE A 422 46.68 -61.24 10.24
CA PHE A 422 47.95 -61.97 10.24
C PHE A 422 49.12 -61.02 10.10
N VAL A 423 48.96 -59.97 9.31
CA VAL A 423 49.94 -58.89 9.22
C VAL A 423 50.06 -58.15 10.55
N LEU A 424 48.94 -57.87 11.24
CA LEU A 424 48.95 -57.29 12.59
C LEU A 424 49.69 -58.19 13.58
N LYS A 425 49.38 -59.50 13.63
CA LYS A 425 50.08 -60.45 14.52
C LYS A 425 51.60 -60.45 14.28
N ARG A 426 52.04 -60.40 13.02
CA ARG A 426 53.47 -60.31 12.66
C ARG A 426 54.10 -58.95 12.98
N LEU A 427 53.39 -57.85 12.76
CA LEU A 427 53.83 -56.50 13.13
C LEU A 427 54.00 -56.36 14.64
N THR A 428 53.05 -56.87 15.42
CA THR A 428 53.12 -56.87 16.88
C THR A 428 54.35 -57.65 17.37
N ALA A 429 54.62 -58.82 16.79
CA ALA A 429 55.78 -59.63 17.13
C ALA A 429 57.13 -58.99 16.73
N SER A 430 57.17 -58.23 15.62
CA SER A 430 58.40 -57.62 15.09
C SER A 430 58.73 -56.24 15.66
N LEU A 431 57.72 -55.38 15.86
CA LEU A 431 57.90 -54.01 16.34
C LEU A 431 57.99 -53.92 17.87
N GLY A 432 57.39 -54.87 18.59
CA GLY A 432 57.31 -54.83 20.06
C GLY A 432 56.72 -53.50 20.55
N PRO A 433 55.43 -53.22 20.26
CA PRO A 433 54.83 -51.94 20.62
C PRO A 433 54.93 -51.68 22.13
N LEU A 434 55.26 -50.45 22.50
CA LEU A 434 55.25 -49.98 23.89
C LEU A 434 53.82 -49.98 24.44
N ASP A 435 53.64 -49.99 25.76
CA ASP A 435 52.31 -49.87 26.39
C ASP A 435 51.57 -48.58 25.97
N SER A 436 52.33 -47.56 25.56
CA SER A 436 51.83 -46.28 25.05
C SER A 436 51.44 -46.31 23.56
N VAL A 437 51.64 -47.41 22.83
CA VAL A 437 51.31 -47.56 21.40
C VAL A 437 50.36 -48.74 21.19
N ARG A 438 49.19 -48.47 20.64
CA ARG A 438 48.22 -49.50 20.25
C ARG A 438 48.25 -49.71 18.74
N LEU A 439 48.32 -50.98 18.33
CA LEU A 439 48.13 -51.40 16.95
C LEU A 439 46.70 -51.95 16.81
N SER A 440 45.92 -51.39 15.88
CA SER A 440 44.54 -51.83 15.62
C SER A 440 44.26 -51.89 14.12
N ILE A 441 43.21 -52.61 13.74
CA ILE A 441 42.76 -52.70 12.34
C ILE A 441 41.53 -51.81 12.19
N VAL A 442 41.57 -50.89 11.22
CA VAL A 442 40.46 -50.00 10.87
C VAL A 442 40.38 -49.95 9.34
N ASN A 443 39.25 -50.38 8.76
CA ASN A 443 39.00 -50.38 7.31
C ASN A 443 40.14 -51.01 6.49
N ASP A 444 40.55 -52.24 6.84
CA ASP A 444 41.66 -52.98 6.22
C ASP A 444 43.04 -52.29 6.26
N ARG A 445 43.18 -51.26 7.11
CA ARG A 445 44.46 -50.62 7.43
C ARG A 445 44.87 -50.97 8.84
N ILE A 446 46.17 -51.11 9.04
CA ILE A 446 46.74 -51.26 10.37
C ILE A 446 47.14 -49.87 10.83
N ILE A 447 46.53 -49.40 11.92
CA ILE A 447 46.79 -48.08 12.48
C ILE A 447 47.58 -48.26 13.78
N ALA A 448 48.74 -47.60 13.86
CA ALA A 448 49.43 -47.36 15.11
C ALA A 448 48.99 -46.01 15.70
N GLU A 449 48.52 -46.01 16.94
CA GLU A 449 48.11 -44.81 17.67
C GLU A 449 48.77 -44.78 19.05
N GLY A 450 49.21 -43.60 19.49
CA GLY A 450 49.80 -43.42 20.81
C GLY A 450 51.06 -42.56 20.84
N GLU A 451 51.87 -42.71 21.89
CA GLU A 451 53.09 -41.92 22.11
C GLU A 451 54.32 -42.82 22.01
N ALA A 452 55.31 -42.45 21.18
CA ALA A 452 56.52 -43.22 21.03
C ALA A 452 57.75 -42.32 20.80
N PRO A 453 58.96 -42.75 21.21
CA PRO A 453 60.20 -42.08 20.82
C PRO A 453 60.47 -42.23 19.33
N ASP A 454 61.20 -41.28 18.75
CA ASP A 454 61.60 -41.29 17.32
C ASP A 454 62.27 -42.60 16.86
N THR A 455 63.05 -43.25 17.72
CA THR A 455 63.69 -44.55 17.43
C THR A 455 62.69 -45.70 17.21
N TRP A 456 61.51 -45.65 17.83
CA TRP A 456 60.44 -46.61 17.57
C TRP A 456 59.67 -46.23 16.30
N ILE A 457 59.39 -44.92 16.12
CA ILE A 457 58.69 -44.38 14.94
C ILE A 457 59.46 -44.71 13.66
N ASP A 458 60.79 -44.61 13.66
CA ASP A 458 61.62 -44.96 12.51
C ASP A 458 61.58 -46.45 12.16
N ARG A 459 61.58 -47.34 13.16
CA ARG A 459 61.40 -48.78 12.93
C ARG A 459 60.01 -49.10 12.38
N ALA A 460 58.98 -48.45 12.91
CA ALA A 460 57.62 -48.58 12.42
C ALA A 460 57.47 -48.05 10.98
N ARG A 461 58.15 -46.95 10.65
CA ARG A 461 58.20 -46.36 9.29
C ARG A 461 58.92 -47.29 8.31
N ALA A 462 60.00 -47.93 8.74
CA ALA A 462 60.69 -48.94 7.94
C ALA A 462 59.78 -50.15 7.66
N ALA A 463 59.05 -50.64 8.67
CA ALA A 463 58.07 -51.73 8.50
C ALA A 463 56.91 -51.35 7.56
N ALA A 464 56.41 -50.11 7.64
CA ALA A 464 55.35 -49.61 6.76
C ALA A 464 55.78 -49.60 5.28
N ARG A 465 57.03 -49.21 5.00
CA ARG A 465 57.58 -49.23 3.63
C ARG A 465 57.67 -50.65 3.06
N GLN A 466 57.99 -51.66 3.89
CA GLN A 466 58.07 -53.05 3.46
C GLN A 466 56.69 -53.66 3.12
N LEU A 467 55.63 -53.27 3.85
CA LEU A 467 54.27 -53.75 3.61
C LEU A 467 53.57 -53.12 2.40
N SER A 468 54.07 -51.98 1.94
CA SER A 468 53.51 -51.22 0.81
C SER A 468 53.52 -52.00 -0.52
N ALA A 469 54.27 -53.11 -0.60
CA ALA A 469 54.33 -54.02 -1.75
C ALA A 469 53.23 -55.11 -1.71
N GLY A 470 51.96 -54.69 -1.71
CA GLY A 470 50.80 -55.58 -1.86
C GLY A 470 50.10 -56.02 -0.57
N GLY A 471 50.54 -55.58 0.61
CA GLY A 471 49.87 -55.81 1.90
C GLY A 471 48.97 -54.65 2.36
N PRO A 472 48.32 -54.78 3.52
CA PRO A 472 47.51 -53.72 4.12
C PRO A 472 48.39 -52.53 4.52
N VAL A 473 47.86 -51.33 4.36
CA VAL A 473 48.58 -50.09 4.69
C VAL A 473 48.83 -50.03 6.19
N PHE A 474 50.11 -49.89 6.59
CA PHE A 474 50.48 -49.63 7.98
C PHE A 474 50.65 -48.12 8.20
N ASP A 475 49.63 -47.50 8.80
CA ASP A 475 49.55 -46.08 9.08
C ASP A 475 50.06 -45.77 10.49
N ILE A 476 51.17 -45.04 10.55
CA ILE A 476 51.81 -44.60 11.78
C ILE A 476 51.59 -43.09 12.05
N SER A 477 50.76 -42.42 11.25
CA SER A 477 50.54 -40.97 11.35
C SER A 477 49.91 -40.53 12.67
N LYS A 478 49.24 -41.44 13.38
CA LYS A 478 48.63 -41.19 14.70
C LYS A 478 49.57 -41.45 15.88
N VAL A 479 50.84 -41.76 15.63
CA VAL A 479 51.86 -41.89 16.68
C VAL A 479 52.55 -40.54 16.87
N ARG A 480 52.45 -39.98 18.07
CA ARG A 480 53.08 -38.71 18.43
C ARG A 480 54.49 -38.94 18.96
N ASP A 481 55.45 -38.18 18.43
CA ASP A 481 56.80 -38.14 18.98
C ASP A 481 56.80 -37.39 20.32
N VAL A 482 57.30 -38.06 21.36
CA VAL A 482 57.41 -37.51 22.72
C VAL A 482 58.85 -37.27 23.16
N SER A 483 59.77 -37.22 22.20
CA SER A 483 61.16 -36.84 22.45
C SER A 483 61.25 -35.46 23.16
N PRO A 484 62.23 -35.25 24.06
CA PRO A 484 62.43 -33.95 24.71
C PRO A 484 62.60 -32.79 23.72
N GLU A 485 63.19 -33.06 22.56
CA GLU A 485 63.37 -32.08 21.48
C GLU A 485 62.05 -31.74 20.78
N ALA A 486 61.20 -32.74 20.49
CA ALA A 486 59.86 -32.49 19.94
C ALA A 486 59.00 -31.65 20.89
N ARG A 487 59.01 -31.94 22.20
CA ARG A 487 58.28 -31.15 23.20
C ARG A 487 58.81 -29.71 23.32
N ALA A 488 60.11 -29.50 23.18
CA ALA A 488 60.69 -28.16 23.19
C ALA A 488 60.33 -27.38 21.91
N ALA A 489 60.30 -28.04 20.75
CA ALA A 489 59.87 -27.45 19.49
C ALA A 489 58.37 -27.10 19.49
N GLU A 490 57.51 -27.95 20.06
CA GLU A 490 56.07 -27.66 20.24
C GLU A 490 55.85 -26.43 21.12
N ARG A 491 56.53 -26.34 22.26
CA ARG A 491 56.45 -25.16 23.16
C ARG A 491 56.96 -23.89 22.49
N TRP A 492 58.05 -23.99 21.74
CA TRP A 492 58.56 -22.89 20.92
C TRP A 492 57.54 -22.43 19.90
N GLN A 493 56.93 -23.35 19.13
CA GLN A 493 55.90 -23.00 18.16
C GLN A 493 54.66 -22.38 18.82
N ALA A 494 54.28 -22.82 20.01
CA ALA A 494 53.20 -22.19 20.78
C ALA A 494 53.53 -20.74 21.16
N TYR A 495 54.77 -20.46 21.56
CA TYR A 495 55.24 -19.09 21.83
C TYR A 495 55.27 -18.23 20.55
N VAL A 496 55.83 -18.74 19.45
CA VAL A 496 55.86 -18.03 18.16
C VAL A 496 54.44 -17.75 17.66
N SER A 497 53.54 -18.73 17.77
CA SER A 497 52.12 -18.55 17.44
C SER A 497 51.49 -17.46 18.29
N ARG A 498 51.73 -17.45 19.60
CA ARG A 498 51.25 -16.40 20.52
C ARG A 498 51.77 -15.01 20.17
N LEU A 499 53.03 -14.91 19.72
CA LEU A 499 53.61 -13.65 19.26
C LEU A 499 52.97 -13.18 17.95
N SER A 500 52.81 -14.09 16.99
CA SER A 500 52.22 -13.77 15.68
C SER A 500 50.75 -13.37 15.76
N THR A 501 50.05 -13.74 16.84
CA THR A 501 48.67 -13.31 17.10
C THR A 501 48.57 -12.03 17.91
N GLN A 502 49.68 -11.48 18.42
CA GLN A 502 49.64 -10.17 19.07
C GLN A 502 49.54 -9.06 18.02
N PRO A 503 48.54 -8.17 18.15
CA PRO A 503 48.48 -6.96 17.34
C PRO A 503 49.77 -6.16 17.43
N GLY A 504 50.21 -5.60 16.30
CA GLY A 504 51.44 -4.81 16.23
C GLY A 504 52.74 -5.62 16.34
N ILE A 505 52.74 -6.95 16.36
CA ILE A 505 53.96 -7.78 16.28
C ILE A 505 53.93 -8.62 14.99
N ILE A 506 54.94 -8.47 14.15
CA ILE A 506 55.14 -9.25 12.94
C ILE A 506 56.39 -10.09 13.11
N VAL A 507 56.23 -11.42 13.20
CA VAL A 507 57.36 -12.35 13.19
C VAL A 507 57.84 -12.51 11.75
N ALA A 508 59.07 -12.06 11.46
CA ALA A 508 59.65 -12.14 10.12
C ALA A 508 60.50 -13.41 9.93
N GLU A 509 61.24 -13.81 10.96
CA GLU A 509 62.11 -14.99 10.91
C GLU A 509 62.06 -15.75 12.24
N GLN A 510 62.05 -17.08 12.15
CA GLN A 510 62.32 -17.97 13.27
C GLN A 510 63.30 -19.06 12.87
N LYS A 511 64.23 -19.40 13.77
CA LYS A 511 65.22 -20.45 13.53
C LYS A 511 65.52 -21.22 14.81
N VAL A 512 65.60 -22.54 14.70
CA VAL A 512 66.09 -23.42 15.77
C VAL A 512 67.46 -23.94 15.36
N ARG A 513 68.48 -23.71 16.19
CA ARG A 513 69.85 -24.17 15.92
C ARG A 513 70.50 -24.65 17.20
N ASP A 514 71.01 -25.87 17.22
CA ASP A 514 71.75 -26.46 18.34
C ASP A 514 70.98 -26.33 19.68
N GLY A 515 69.66 -26.50 19.63
CA GLY A 515 68.77 -26.36 20.79
C GLY A 515 68.49 -24.91 21.23
N GLN A 516 69.00 -23.90 20.54
CA GLN A 516 68.71 -22.48 20.75
C GLN A 516 67.62 -21.98 19.80
N PHE A 517 66.80 -21.04 20.26
CA PHE A 517 65.68 -20.46 19.52
C PHE A 517 65.98 -19.00 19.18
N TYR A 518 65.88 -18.66 17.89
CA TYR A 518 66.10 -17.31 17.38
C TYR A 518 64.81 -16.81 16.75
N ILE A 519 64.42 -15.57 17.06
CA ILE A 519 63.25 -14.91 16.49
C ILE A 519 63.55 -13.45 16.15
N ALA A 520 63.14 -13.02 14.97
CA ALA A 520 63.28 -11.63 14.55
C ALA A 520 62.01 -11.13 13.87
N GLY A 521 61.78 -9.82 13.93
CA GLY A 521 60.56 -9.25 13.37
C GLY A 521 60.40 -7.76 13.54
N LEU A 522 59.20 -7.28 13.22
CA LEU A 522 58.78 -5.89 13.39
C LEU A 522 57.83 -5.79 14.58
N ARG A 523 57.93 -4.70 15.35
CA ARG A 523 57.05 -4.43 16.50
C ARG A 523 56.60 -2.98 16.52
N ASP A 524 55.35 -2.71 16.83
CA ASP A 524 54.89 -1.35 17.15
C ASP A 524 55.36 -0.97 18.57
N PRO A 525 55.91 0.23 18.81
CA PRO A 525 56.32 0.67 20.15
C PRO A 525 55.23 0.54 21.23
N LEU A 526 53.96 0.66 20.84
CA LEU A 526 52.80 0.53 21.73
C LEU A 526 52.28 -0.91 21.88
N ALA A 527 52.86 -1.88 21.17
CA ALA A 527 52.49 -3.29 21.26
C ALA A 527 53.06 -3.96 22.51
N ALA A 528 52.56 -5.15 22.86
CA ALA A 528 53.08 -5.94 23.96
C ALA A 528 54.58 -6.24 23.79
N ASP A 529 55.32 -6.35 24.90
CA ASP A 529 56.73 -6.72 24.86
C ASP A 529 56.88 -8.25 24.64
N PRO A 530 57.54 -8.71 23.56
CA PRO A 530 57.74 -10.14 23.27
C PRO A 530 58.36 -10.93 24.42
N GLN A 531 59.19 -10.29 25.25
CA GLN A 531 59.84 -10.94 26.38
C GLN A 531 58.87 -11.20 27.53
N SER A 532 57.90 -10.30 27.76
CA SER A 532 56.82 -10.52 28.74
C SER A 532 55.94 -11.72 28.38
N LEU A 533 55.80 -12.02 27.09
CA LEU A 533 54.95 -13.10 26.55
C LEU A 533 55.58 -14.49 26.64
N LEU A 534 56.89 -14.58 26.93
CA LEU A 534 57.56 -15.85 27.22
C LEU A 534 57.05 -16.46 28.53
N SER A 535 56.66 -15.60 29.48
CA SER A 535 56.14 -16.02 30.78
C SER A 535 54.92 -16.93 30.62
N GLY A 536 55.01 -18.15 31.17
CA GLY A 536 53.93 -19.16 31.12
C GLY A 536 54.00 -20.16 29.96
N THR A 537 54.94 -20.03 29.02
CA THR A 537 55.04 -20.93 27.84
C THR A 537 55.89 -22.19 28.08
N GLN A 538 56.51 -22.35 29.26
CA GLN A 538 57.46 -23.41 29.59
C GLN A 538 58.67 -23.51 28.62
N VAL A 539 58.87 -22.50 27.78
CA VAL A 539 60.10 -22.29 27.01
C VAL A 539 61.12 -21.66 27.93
N ASP A 540 62.33 -22.20 27.98
CA ASP A 540 63.43 -21.64 28.76
C ASP A 540 63.86 -20.29 28.15
N PRO A 541 63.69 -19.15 28.85
CA PRO A 541 64.05 -17.84 28.31
C PRO A 541 65.54 -17.71 28.00
N ALA A 542 66.41 -18.45 28.68
CA ALA A 542 67.85 -18.43 28.43
C ALA A 542 68.21 -19.02 27.05
N ARG A 543 67.29 -19.78 26.44
CA ARG A 543 67.45 -20.38 25.12
C ARG A 543 66.87 -19.54 23.98
N VAL A 544 66.32 -18.36 24.28
CA VAL A 544 65.61 -17.52 23.30
C VAL A 544 66.39 -16.23 23.03
N HIS A 545 66.72 -16.02 21.77
CA HIS A 545 67.34 -14.79 21.28
C HIS A 545 66.35 -14.05 20.38
N SER A 546 66.06 -12.78 20.69
CA SER A 546 65.08 -11.99 19.93
C SER A 546 65.64 -10.67 19.42
N GLN A 547 65.22 -10.25 18.22
CA GLN A 547 65.58 -8.98 17.59
C GLN A 547 64.35 -8.31 16.97
N TRP A 548 64.00 -7.10 17.43
CA TRP A 548 62.79 -6.41 17.00
C TRP A 548 63.10 -5.02 16.44
N GLN A 549 62.66 -4.74 15.22
CA GLN A 549 62.70 -3.40 14.63
C GLN A 549 61.36 -2.69 14.83
N PHE A 550 61.39 -1.40 15.16
CA PHE A 550 60.15 -0.66 15.36
C PHE A 550 59.53 -0.21 14.05
N TYR A 551 58.22 -0.43 13.91
CA TYR A 551 57.41 0.14 12.84
C TYR A 551 56.14 0.77 13.40
N GLN A 552 55.41 1.53 12.60
CA GLN A 552 54.10 2.06 12.99
C GLN A 552 53.01 1.17 12.39
N SER A 553 52.33 0.40 13.23
CA SER A 553 51.17 -0.40 12.82
C SER A 553 50.02 0.51 12.40
N LEU A 554 49.43 0.23 11.24
CA LEU A 554 48.26 0.95 10.74
C LEU A 554 46.95 0.30 11.21
N GLU A 555 47.00 -0.68 12.12
CA GLU A 555 45.80 -1.24 12.72
C GLU A 555 45.06 -0.18 13.54
N PRO A 556 43.70 -0.15 13.50
CA PRO A 556 42.89 0.90 14.12
C PRO A 556 43.20 1.16 15.60
N GLU A 557 43.54 0.13 16.38
CA GLU A 557 43.85 0.25 17.80
C GLU A 557 45.14 1.03 18.10
N PHE A 558 46.19 0.86 17.30
CA PHE A 558 47.46 1.58 17.47
C PHE A 558 47.35 3.01 16.97
N VAL A 559 46.64 3.21 15.85
CA VAL A 559 46.34 4.54 15.34
C VAL A 559 45.46 5.31 16.33
N LEU A 560 44.46 4.68 16.94
CA LEU A 560 43.63 5.30 17.98
C LEU A 560 44.47 5.72 19.20
N LYS A 561 45.36 4.85 19.71
CA LYS A 561 46.24 5.19 20.83
C LYS A 561 47.12 6.41 20.51
N ARG A 562 47.77 6.43 19.33
CA ARG A 562 48.57 7.57 18.88
C ARG A 562 47.77 8.84 18.66
N LEU A 563 46.57 8.75 18.08
CA LEU A 563 45.68 9.90 17.91
C LEU A 563 45.25 10.47 19.27
N THR A 564 44.97 9.61 20.24
CA THR A 564 44.61 10.03 21.59
C THR A 564 45.74 10.81 22.26
N GLU A 565 46.98 10.31 22.16
CA GLU A 565 48.16 10.99 22.71
C GLU A 565 48.49 12.29 21.98
N SER A 566 48.41 12.31 20.64
CA SER A 566 48.81 13.48 19.83
C SER A 566 47.77 14.59 19.78
N LEU A 567 46.48 14.25 19.65
CA LEU A 567 45.39 15.24 19.58
C LEU A 567 44.95 15.72 20.95
N THR A 568 45.22 14.95 22.02
CA THR A 568 44.80 15.24 23.40
C THR A 568 43.32 15.68 23.44
N PRO A 569 42.35 14.80 23.09
CA PRO A 569 40.95 15.18 22.95
C PRO A 569 40.40 15.79 24.24
N PRO A 570 39.57 16.85 24.16
CA PRO A 570 38.81 17.36 25.30
C PRO A 570 37.97 16.26 25.94
N LYS A 571 37.62 16.40 27.24
CA LYS A 571 36.76 15.42 27.94
C LYS A 571 35.39 15.22 27.28
N SER A 572 34.93 16.20 26.51
CA SER A 572 33.69 16.17 25.73
C SER A 572 33.80 15.40 24.40
N VAL A 573 35.01 15.03 23.97
CA VAL A 573 35.25 14.27 22.73
C VAL A 573 35.65 12.85 23.07
N ARG A 574 34.94 11.88 22.51
CA ARG A 574 35.28 10.46 22.58
C ARG A 574 35.81 9.99 21.24
N LEU A 575 36.94 9.28 21.26
CA LEU A 575 37.47 8.56 20.12
C LEU A 575 37.15 7.08 20.28
N SER A 576 36.61 6.44 19.25
CA SER A 576 36.24 5.02 19.27
C SER A 576 36.48 4.37 17.91
N ILE A 577 36.55 3.04 17.88
CA ILE A 577 36.68 2.27 16.63
C ILE A 577 35.33 1.65 16.29
N VAL A 578 34.87 1.87 15.06
CA VAL A 578 33.64 1.29 14.52
C VAL A 578 33.92 0.85 13.09
N ASN A 579 33.79 -0.45 12.80
CA ASN A 579 34.02 -1.04 11.47
C ASN A 579 35.38 -0.63 10.85
N ASP A 580 36.47 -0.79 11.60
CA ASP A 580 37.84 -0.40 11.22
C ASP A 580 38.06 1.09 10.92
N ARG A 581 37.09 1.94 11.27
CA ARG A 581 37.21 3.40 11.22
C ARG A 581 37.33 3.98 12.62
N ILE A 582 38.07 5.07 12.74
CA ILE A 582 38.17 5.82 13.98
C ILE A 582 37.16 6.95 13.91
N ILE A 583 36.23 7.00 14.86
CA ILE A 583 35.18 8.01 14.94
C ILE A 583 35.43 8.89 16.15
N ALA A 584 35.48 10.21 15.92
CA ALA A 584 35.42 11.22 16.96
C ALA A 584 33.97 11.73 17.11
N GLU A 585 33.43 11.68 18.31
CA GLU A 585 32.10 12.19 18.64
C GLU A 585 32.16 13.14 19.85
N GLY A 586 31.41 14.24 19.80
CA GLY A 586 31.32 15.18 20.92
C GLY A 586 31.41 16.66 20.54
N GLU A 587 31.86 17.48 21.50
CA GLU A 587 31.98 18.94 21.33
C GLU A 587 33.43 19.38 21.48
N ALA A 588 33.94 20.17 20.52
CA ALA A 588 35.32 20.67 20.54
C ALA A 588 35.42 22.09 19.95
N PRO A 589 36.44 22.88 20.34
CA PRO A 589 36.74 24.13 19.66
C PRO A 589 37.34 23.87 18.27
N ASP A 590 37.11 24.80 17.34
CA ASP A 590 37.73 24.92 16.02
C ASP A 590 39.23 24.55 15.97
N THR A 591 40.04 25.05 16.90
CA THR A 591 41.48 24.77 16.98
C THR A 591 41.82 23.29 17.20
N TRP A 592 40.95 22.54 17.88
CA TRP A 592 41.09 21.09 18.00
C TRP A 592 40.58 20.39 16.74
N ILE A 593 39.44 20.82 16.21
CA ILE A 593 38.82 20.26 14.99
C ILE A 593 39.78 20.38 13.81
N ASP A 594 40.51 21.48 13.66
CA ASP A 594 41.47 21.68 12.58
C ASP A 594 42.70 20.77 12.72
N ARG A 595 43.20 20.56 13.94
CA ARG A 595 44.26 19.57 14.20
C ARG A 595 43.77 18.15 13.90
N ALA A 596 42.55 17.82 14.30
CA ALA A 596 41.94 16.52 14.02
C ALA A 596 41.73 16.30 12.51
N ARG A 597 41.32 17.35 11.77
CA ARG A 597 41.17 17.32 10.31
C ARG A 597 42.52 17.19 9.60
N ALA A 598 43.57 17.83 10.12
CA ALA A 598 44.93 17.65 9.62
C ALA A 598 45.40 16.19 9.83
N ALA A 599 45.15 15.60 11.01
CA ALA A 599 45.47 14.21 11.30
C ALA A 599 44.68 13.24 10.39
N ALA A 600 43.39 13.50 10.16
CA ALA A 600 42.56 12.69 9.26
C ALA A 600 43.09 12.66 7.82
N ARG A 601 43.53 13.82 7.32
CA ARG A 601 44.16 13.91 5.99
C ARG A 601 45.46 13.10 5.92
N GLN A 602 46.29 13.14 6.96
CA GLN A 602 47.52 12.34 6.99
C GLN A 602 47.24 10.83 7.00
N LEU A 603 46.20 10.38 7.70
CA LEU A 603 45.82 8.97 7.77
C LEU A 603 45.18 8.44 6.49
N SER A 604 44.49 9.28 5.72
CA SER A 604 43.87 8.89 4.44
C SER A 604 44.86 8.36 3.38
N ALA A 605 46.17 8.54 3.60
CA ALA A 605 47.25 8.05 2.73
C ALA A 605 47.68 6.59 3.01
N GLY A 606 46.86 5.79 3.69
CA GLY A 606 47.10 4.34 3.88
C GLY A 606 46.68 3.75 5.23
N GLY A 607 46.22 4.58 6.17
CA GLY A 607 45.71 4.16 7.48
C GLY A 607 44.17 4.10 7.55
N PRO A 608 43.61 3.79 8.73
CA PRO A 608 42.16 3.74 8.95
C PRO A 608 41.55 5.14 8.81
N GLU A 609 40.34 5.19 8.27
CA GLU A 609 39.61 6.46 8.12
C GLU A 609 39.36 7.09 9.49
N PHE A 610 39.71 8.37 9.64
CA PHE A 610 39.45 9.14 10.86
C PHE A 610 38.31 10.13 10.61
N ASP A 611 37.11 9.74 11.03
CA ASP A 611 35.87 10.50 10.87
C ASP A 611 35.64 11.43 12.06
N ILE A 612 35.64 12.73 11.78
CA ILE A 612 35.39 13.81 12.75
C ILE A 612 34.03 14.49 12.52
N SER A 613 33.20 13.97 11.62
CA SER A 613 31.91 14.58 11.22
C SER A 613 30.92 14.70 12.39
N LYS A 614 31.06 13.86 13.41
CA LYS A 614 30.23 13.88 14.62
C LYS A 614 30.76 14.80 15.72
N VAL A 615 31.78 15.60 15.44
CA VAL A 615 32.30 16.62 16.37
C VAL A 615 31.65 17.97 16.06
N ARG A 616 30.89 18.50 17.01
CA ARG A 616 30.28 19.84 16.90
C ARG A 616 31.28 20.91 17.32
N ASP A 617 31.40 21.95 16.50
CA ASP A 617 32.17 23.15 16.85
C ASP A 617 31.43 23.97 17.90
N VAL A 618 32.09 24.19 19.04
CA VAL A 618 31.57 25.00 20.15
C VAL A 618 32.41 26.27 20.38
N SER A 619 33.19 26.68 19.37
CA SER A 619 33.91 27.95 19.38
C SER A 619 32.96 29.13 19.62
N PRO A 620 33.41 30.22 20.28
CA PRO A 620 32.60 31.42 20.47
C PRO A 620 32.05 31.99 19.15
N GLU A 621 32.80 31.83 18.06
CA GLU A 621 32.41 32.26 16.72
C GLU A 621 31.28 31.38 16.15
N ALA A 622 31.36 30.06 16.30
CA ALA A 622 30.29 29.15 15.90
C ALA A 622 28.98 29.42 16.65
N ARG A 623 29.05 29.65 17.98
CA ARG A 623 27.87 30.03 18.78
C ARG A 623 27.30 31.38 18.33
N ALA A 624 28.15 32.36 18.04
CA ALA A 624 27.70 33.65 17.52
C ALA A 624 27.03 33.52 16.14
N ALA A 625 27.51 32.63 15.28
CA ALA A 625 26.89 32.34 13.99
C ALA A 625 25.53 31.63 14.14
N GLU A 626 25.40 30.68 15.07
CA GLU A 626 24.11 30.04 15.39
C GLU A 626 23.09 31.06 15.92
N HIS A 627 23.48 31.90 16.90
CA HIS A 627 22.63 32.97 17.40
C HIS A 627 22.24 33.98 16.30
N TRP A 628 23.17 34.29 15.39
CA TRP A 628 22.91 35.14 14.24
C TRP A 628 21.87 34.53 13.30
N GLN A 629 22.00 33.25 12.94
CA GLN A 629 20.99 32.57 12.11
C GLN A 629 19.63 32.51 12.80
N HIS A 630 19.60 32.34 14.13
CA HIS A 630 18.36 32.42 14.89
C HIS A 630 17.70 33.80 14.80
N TYR A 631 18.48 34.88 14.92
CA TYR A 631 17.99 36.24 14.73
C TYR A 631 17.48 36.50 13.30
N VAL A 632 18.21 36.07 12.27
CA VAL A 632 17.77 36.22 10.87
C VAL A 632 16.47 35.47 10.63
N SER A 633 16.36 34.23 11.11
CA SER A 633 15.13 33.44 11.02
C SER A 633 13.95 34.15 11.70
N ARG A 634 14.19 34.78 12.86
CA ARG A 634 13.18 35.56 13.58
C ARG A 634 12.72 36.79 12.79
N LEU A 635 13.63 37.45 12.05
CA LEU A 635 13.31 38.57 11.16
C LEU A 635 12.49 38.13 9.95
N GLU A 636 12.91 37.06 9.27
CA GLU A 636 12.21 36.52 8.11
C GLU A 636 10.80 36.02 8.47
N ALA A 637 10.60 35.54 9.70
CA ALA A 637 9.29 35.17 10.20
C ALA A 637 8.38 36.37 10.52
N GLN A 638 8.90 37.59 10.60
CA GLN A 638 8.04 38.77 10.80
C GLN A 638 7.38 39.18 9.49
N ALA A 639 6.05 39.25 9.54
CA ALA A 639 5.28 39.84 8.45
C ALA A 639 5.79 41.27 8.17
N GLY A 640 5.95 41.60 6.89
CA GLY A 640 6.39 42.93 6.46
C GLY A 640 7.90 43.15 6.51
N ILE A 641 8.73 42.15 6.85
CA ILE A 641 10.19 42.21 6.75
C ILE A 641 10.65 41.21 5.69
N ILE A 642 11.49 41.67 4.77
CA ILE A 642 12.12 40.83 3.74
C ILE A 642 13.62 41.02 3.88
N VAL A 643 14.33 39.97 4.29
CA VAL A 643 15.80 39.98 4.31
C VAL A 643 16.30 39.77 2.88
N ALA A 644 17.02 40.75 2.34
CA ALA A 644 17.57 40.68 0.99
C ALA A 644 18.99 40.11 0.99
N GLN A 645 19.80 40.50 1.98
CA GLN A 645 21.18 40.06 2.10
C GLN A 645 21.62 40.01 3.56
N GLN A 646 22.39 38.98 3.90
CA GLN A 646 23.13 38.89 5.16
C GLN A 646 24.59 38.50 4.89
N THR A 647 25.53 39.04 5.68
CA THR A 647 26.93 38.63 5.64
C THR A 647 27.57 38.77 7.03
N ALA A 648 28.51 37.87 7.35
CA ALA A 648 29.34 37.97 8.55
C ALA A 648 30.79 38.26 8.13
N ARG A 649 31.41 39.31 8.70
CA ARG A 649 32.80 39.66 8.40
C ARG A 649 33.51 40.19 9.65
N GLY A 650 34.67 39.59 9.99
CA GLY A 650 35.51 40.05 11.09
C GLY A 650 34.78 40.09 12.44
N GLY A 651 33.91 39.12 12.70
CA GLY A 651 33.08 39.07 13.90
C GLY A 651 31.86 40.01 13.89
N HIS A 652 31.67 40.87 12.89
CA HIS A 652 30.46 41.68 12.75
C HIS A 652 29.46 41.04 11.78
N PHE A 653 28.18 41.31 11.99
CA PHE A 653 27.07 40.85 11.17
C PHE A 653 26.43 42.03 10.45
N TYR A 654 26.19 41.88 9.15
CA TYR A 654 25.56 42.90 8.31
C TYR A 654 24.30 42.31 7.70
N ILE A 655 23.20 43.05 7.78
CA ILE A 655 21.91 42.64 7.21
C ILE A 655 21.24 43.79 6.49
N SER A 656 20.63 43.50 5.36
CA SER A 656 19.86 44.48 4.61
C SER A 656 18.61 43.87 4.00
N GLY A 657 17.62 44.71 3.74
CA GLY A 657 16.33 44.23 3.25
C GLY A 657 15.27 45.31 3.10
N LEU A 658 14.04 44.84 2.86
CA LEU A 658 12.86 45.67 2.76
C LEU A 658 12.03 45.55 4.05
N ARG A 659 11.45 46.64 4.53
CA ARG A 659 10.61 46.67 5.72
C ARG A 659 9.35 47.49 5.49
N ASP A 660 8.19 47.03 5.93
CA ASP A 660 6.99 47.86 6.02
C ASP A 660 7.13 48.84 7.20
N PRO A 661 6.85 50.14 7.05
CA PRO A 661 6.94 51.11 8.15
C PRO A 661 6.17 50.71 9.43
N GLN A 662 5.12 49.90 9.30
CA GLN A 662 4.30 49.42 10.41
C GLN A 662 4.75 48.04 10.95
N ALA A 663 5.76 47.41 10.35
CA ALA A 663 6.34 46.16 10.81
C ALA A 663 7.21 46.38 12.07
N ALA A 664 7.47 45.29 12.79
CA ALA A 664 8.33 45.29 13.97
C ALA A 664 9.71 45.88 13.65
N ASP A 665 10.31 46.56 14.63
CA ASP A 665 11.65 47.12 14.48
C ASP A 665 12.71 46.01 14.55
N PRO A 666 13.54 45.80 13.51
CA PRO A 666 14.58 44.78 13.50
C PRO A 666 15.50 44.84 14.71
N GLN A 667 15.81 46.06 15.18
CA GLN A 667 16.68 46.24 16.34
C GLN A 667 16.05 45.77 17.66
N ALA A 668 14.73 45.92 17.81
CA ALA A 668 14.00 45.37 18.96
C ALA A 668 14.00 43.83 18.98
N LEU A 669 14.08 43.20 17.81
CA LEU A 669 14.07 41.74 17.65
C LEU A 669 15.41 41.06 17.97
N LEU A 670 16.49 41.84 18.13
CA LEU A 670 17.78 41.34 18.61
C LEU A 670 17.72 40.89 20.08
N SER A 671 16.84 41.50 20.88
CA SER A 671 16.71 41.16 22.30
C SER A 671 16.30 39.69 22.49
N GLY A 672 17.04 38.98 23.36
CA GLY A 672 16.82 37.56 23.67
C GLY A 672 17.44 36.56 22.68
N THR A 673 18.13 37.02 21.63
CA THR A 673 18.76 36.12 20.64
C THR A 673 20.18 35.71 20.99
N GLY A 674 20.80 36.34 22.01
CA GLY A 674 22.20 36.11 22.36
C GLY A 674 23.21 36.70 21.37
N VAL A 675 22.76 37.46 20.37
CA VAL A 675 23.59 38.26 19.47
C VAL A 675 23.88 39.61 20.13
N ASP A 676 25.15 40.00 20.18
CA ASP A 676 25.56 41.33 20.66
C ASP A 676 25.11 42.41 19.66
N PRO A 677 24.22 43.35 20.07
CA PRO A 677 23.74 44.41 19.19
C PRO A 677 24.85 45.30 18.62
N ALA A 678 25.97 45.49 19.35
CA ALA A 678 27.08 46.31 18.87
C ALA A 678 27.81 45.69 17.66
N ARG A 679 27.62 44.39 17.44
CA ARG A 679 28.21 43.65 16.32
C ARG A 679 27.30 43.63 15.09
N VAL A 680 26.06 44.13 15.17
CA VAL A 680 25.07 44.06 14.11
C VAL A 680 24.88 45.41 13.41
N HIS A 681 25.04 45.41 12.10
CA HIS A 681 24.80 46.57 11.22
C HIS A 681 23.61 46.26 10.32
N SER A 682 22.58 47.11 10.33
CA SER A 682 21.36 46.87 9.56
C SER A 682 20.98 48.03 8.64
N GLN A 683 20.49 47.72 7.43
CA GLN A 683 20.02 48.71 6.45
C GLN A 683 18.67 48.29 5.86
N TRP A 684 17.62 49.08 6.10
CA TRP A 684 16.26 48.74 5.69
C TRP A 684 15.67 49.81 4.76
N GLN A 685 15.21 49.38 3.60
CA GLN A 685 14.42 50.23 2.69
C GLN A 685 12.93 50.03 2.96
N PHE A 686 12.17 51.11 3.01
CA PHE A 686 10.74 51.01 3.26
C PHE A 686 9.98 50.61 2.00
N TYR A 687 9.09 49.63 2.14
CA TYR A 687 8.13 49.26 1.10
C TYR A 687 6.73 49.14 1.72
N GLN A 688 5.69 49.15 0.89
CA GLN A 688 4.34 48.88 1.36
C GLN A 688 4.03 47.41 1.18
N SER A 689 3.87 46.68 2.28
CA SER A 689 3.48 45.28 2.24
C SER A 689 2.02 45.14 1.83
N LEU A 690 1.74 44.22 0.91
CA LEU A 690 0.39 43.83 0.49
C LEU A 690 -0.22 42.76 1.41
N ASP A 691 0.46 42.37 2.50
CA ASP A 691 -0.14 41.49 3.50
C ASP A 691 -1.39 42.16 4.09
N PRO A 692 -2.55 41.45 4.11
CA PRO A 692 -3.82 41.98 4.59
C PRO A 692 -3.75 42.66 5.96
N LYS A 693 -2.86 42.22 6.86
CA LYS A 693 -2.71 42.82 8.21
C LYS A 693 -2.21 44.26 8.17
N PHE A 694 -1.26 44.57 7.28
CA PHE A 694 -0.75 45.94 7.13
C PHE A 694 -1.70 46.81 6.31
N VAL A 695 -2.35 46.21 5.31
CA VAL A 695 -3.39 46.88 4.54
C VAL A 695 -4.56 47.29 5.45
N VAL A 696 -5.03 46.40 6.32
CA VAL A 696 -6.07 46.73 7.33
C VAL A 696 -5.62 47.87 8.24
N LYS A 697 -4.39 47.85 8.78
CA LYS A 697 -3.88 48.93 9.63
C LYS A 697 -3.86 50.29 8.89
N ARG A 698 -3.45 50.31 7.63
CA ARG A 698 -3.48 51.53 6.79
C ARG A 698 -4.90 51.97 6.46
N LEU A 699 -5.81 51.03 6.18
CA LEU A 699 -7.22 51.30 5.93
C LEU A 699 -7.93 51.85 7.18
N MET A 700 -7.64 51.30 8.36
CA MET A 700 -8.17 51.83 9.62
C MET A 700 -7.74 53.29 9.84
N ALA A 701 -6.47 53.61 9.57
CA ALA A 701 -5.95 54.97 9.71
C ALA A 701 -6.51 55.95 8.67
N SER A 702 -6.75 55.50 7.44
CA SER A 702 -7.22 56.36 6.34
C SER A 702 -8.73 56.52 6.27
N LEU A 703 -9.50 55.44 6.45
CA LEU A 703 -10.96 55.47 6.36
C LEU A 703 -11.63 55.93 7.67
N ALA A 704 -10.96 55.78 8.82
CA ALA A 704 -11.50 56.05 10.15
C ALA A 704 -12.92 55.45 10.32
N PRO A 705 -13.03 54.11 10.38
CA PRO A 705 -14.32 53.41 10.45
C PRO A 705 -15.14 53.79 11.68
N PRO A 706 -16.48 53.89 11.59
CA PRO A 706 -17.35 53.95 12.75
C PRO A 706 -17.22 52.70 13.62
N ASP A 707 -17.54 52.81 14.92
CA ASP A 707 -17.48 51.70 15.88
C ASP A 707 -18.38 50.50 15.49
N SER A 708 -19.39 50.75 14.65
CA SER A 708 -20.29 49.74 14.10
C SER A 708 -19.70 48.91 12.96
N VAL A 709 -18.54 49.29 12.39
CA VAL A 709 -17.86 48.58 11.29
C VAL A 709 -16.65 47.82 11.80
N ARG A 710 -16.55 46.54 11.43
CA ARG A 710 -15.40 45.68 11.76
C ARG A 710 -14.70 45.19 10.50
N PHE A 711 -13.37 45.15 10.56
CA PHE A 711 -12.52 44.54 9.54
C PHE A 711 -12.24 43.09 9.93
N SER A 712 -12.42 42.18 8.99
CA SER A 712 -12.05 40.76 9.14
C SER A 712 -11.22 40.32 7.95
N ILE A 713 -10.28 39.39 8.17
CA ILE A 713 -9.43 38.84 7.11
C ILE A 713 -9.84 37.38 6.90
N ILE A 714 -10.33 37.05 5.71
CA ILE A 714 -10.78 35.70 5.33
C ILE A 714 -10.06 35.29 4.04
N LYS A 715 -9.18 34.28 4.11
CA LYS A 715 -8.45 33.73 2.95
C LYS A 715 -7.89 34.82 2.02
N ASP A 716 -7.09 35.72 2.59
CA ASP A 716 -6.43 36.86 1.93
C ASP A 716 -7.36 37.97 1.39
N ARG A 717 -8.64 37.95 1.77
CA ARG A 717 -9.59 39.03 1.51
C ARG A 717 -9.89 39.80 2.77
N ILE A 718 -10.06 41.11 2.63
CA ILE A 718 -10.46 41.98 3.73
C ILE A 718 -11.97 42.20 3.59
N VAL A 719 -12.74 41.78 4.60
CA VAL A 719 -14.20 41.89 4.62
C VAL A 719 -14.60 42.93 5.65
N LEU A 720 -15.46 43.86 5.25
CA LEU A 720 -16.04 44.87 6.12
C LEU A 720 -17.48 44.49 6.45
N VAL A 721 -17.77 44.36 7.74
CA VAL A 721 -19.09 43.95 8.24
C VAL A 721 -19.59 45.00 9.23
N GLY A 722 -20.84 45.44 9.07
CA GLY A 722 -21.45 46.38 10.01
C GLY A 722 -22.43 47.36 9.38
N GLU A 723 -22.84 48.35 10.16
CA GLU A 723 -23.70 49.45 9.69
C GLU A 723 -22.86 50.72 9.54
N ALA A 724 -23.02 51.46 8.45
CA ALA A 724 -22.30 52.71 8.22
C ALA A 724 -23.14 53.74 7.44
N PRO A 725 -22.87 55.04 7.61
CA PRO A 725 -23.48 56.08 6.77
C PRO A 725 -23.08 55.94 5.30
N ALA A 726 -23.97 56.30 4.37
CA ALA A 726 -23.73 56.22 2.93
C ALA A 726 -22.41 56.89 2.49
N ALA A 727 -22.14 58.10 2.99
CA ALA A 727 -20.91 58.84 2.68
C ALA A 727 -19.63 58.10 3.10
N TRP A 728 -19.69 57.26 4.15
CA TRP A 728 -18.56 56.44 4.55
C TRP A 728 -18.43 55.20 3.66
N ILE A 729 -19.56 54.54 3.35
CA ILE A 729 -19.60 53.38 2.43
C ILE A 729 -19.04 53.75 1.05
N ASP A 730 -19.31 54.97 0.56
CA ASP A 730 -18.77 55.45 -0.73
C ASP A 730 -17.25 55.62 -0.69
N ARG A 731 -16.69 56.17 0.40
CA ARG A 731 -15.23 56.25 0.58
C ARG A 731 -14.60 54.87 0.67
N ALA A 732 -15.24 53.93 1.38
CA ALA A 732 -14.79 52.54 1.44
C ALA A 732 -14.84 51.84 0.07
N ARG A 733 -15.84 52.15 -0.76
CA ARG A 733 -15.96 51.65 -2.15
C ARG A 733 -14.84 52.16 -3.05
N VAL A 734 -14.48 53.44 -2.94
CA VAL A 734 -13.34 54.01 -3.68
C VAL A 734 -12.02 53.35 -3.24
N ALA A 735 -11.82 53.16 -1.93
CA ALA A 735 -10.64 52.46 -1.42
C ALA A 735 -10.59 51.00 -1.91
N ALA A 736 -11.74 50.32 -1.99
CA ALA A 736 -11.83 48.96 -2.52
C ALA A 736 -11.40 48.87 -3.98
N GLN A 737 -11.79 49.83 -4.82
CA GLN A 737 -11.39 49.89 -6.23
C GLN A 737 -9.89 50.11 -6.40
N GLN A 738 -9.29 50.98 -5.57
CA GLN A 738 -7.85 51.22 -5.59
C GLN A 738 -7.07 49.96 -5.20
N LEU A 739 -7.49 49.27 -4.14
CA LEU A 739 -6.86 48.02 -3.69
C LEU A 739 -7.01 46.86 -4.68
N ALA A 740 -8.14 46.82 -5.40
CA ALA A 740 -8.35 45.84 -6.46
C ALA A 740 -7.34 45.99 -7.61
N ALA A 741 -6.92 47.22 -7.92
CA ALA A 741 -5.86 47.47 -8.90
C ALA A 741 -4.50 46.91 -8.46
N ASP A 742 -4.24 46.86 -7.15
CA ASP A 742 -3.05 46.28 -6.54
C ASP A 742 -3.18 44.76 -6.26
N GLY A 743 -4.29 44.13 -6.71
CA GLY A 743 -4.52 42.69 -6.60
C GLY A 743 -5.14 42.20 -5.28
N LEU A 744 -5.58 43.11 -4.40
CA LEU A 744 -6.22 42.80 -3.11
C LEU A 744 -7.73 43.01 -3.16
N SER A 745 -8.50 42.08 -2.60
CA SER A 745 -9.97 42.19 -2.56
C SER A 745 -10.46 42.75 -1.23
N LEU A 746 -11.03 43.96 -1.27
CA LEU A 746 -11.77 44.56 -0.15
C LEU A 746 -13.28 44.38 -0.38
N GLU A 747 -13.89 43.44 0.34
CA GLU A 747 -15.31 43.13 0.23
C GLU A 747 -16.12 44.05 1.16
N ILE A 748 -16.98 44.87 0.56
CA ILE A 748 -17.88 45.81 1.25
C ILE A 748 -19.35 45.37 1.23
N SER A 749 -19.66 44.20 0.65
CA SER A 749 -21.04 43.73 0.42
C SER A 749 -21.81 43.42 1.71
N GLU A 750 -21.10 43.22 2.83
CA GLU A 750 -21.70 42.98 4.15
C GLU A 750 -21.92 44.27 4.96
N LEU A 751 -21.67 45.45 4.37
CA LEU A 751 -22.04 46.73 4.96
C LEU A 751 -23.50 47.04 4.68
N ARG A 752 -24.23 47.38 5.74
CA ARG A 752 -25.61 47.87 5.66
C ARG A 752 -25.62 49.40 5.79
N GLU A 753 -26.37 50.03 4.93
CA GLU A 753 -26.64 51.47 5.04
C GLU A 753 -27.61 51.71 6.20
N LEU A 754 -27.24 52.61 7.12
CA LEU A 754 -28.18 53.12 8.13
C LEU A 754 -29.20 54.05 7.43
N THR A 755 -30.39 53.53 7.13
CA THR A 755 -31.39 54.26 6.31
C THR A 755 -32.10 55.39 7.09
N PRO A 756 -32.20 56.61 6.54
CA PRO A 756 -32.96 57.75 7.11
C PRO A 756 -34.48 57.56 7.21
N GLN A 757 -35.04 56.47 6.67
CA GLN A 757 -36.50 56.29 6.55
C GLN A 757 -37.18 56.01 7.91
N GLU A 758 -36.54 55.25 8.80
CA GLU A 758 -37.09 54.96 10.13
C GLU A 758 -37.11 56.19 11.03
N LEU A 759 -36.03 57.00 10.98
CA LEU A 759 -35.96 58.29 11.67
C LEU A 759 -37.03 59.28 11.16
N THR A 760 -37.30 59.27 9.85
CA THR A 760 -38.33 60.12 9.24
C THR A 760 -39.73 59.71 9.69
N ARG A 761 -40.04 58.41 9.72
CA ARG A 761 -41.33 57.88 10.21
C ARG A 761 -41.55 58.17 11.69
N LEU A 762 -40.54 57.95 12.53
CA LEU A 762 -40.62 58.23 13.96
C LEU A 762 -40.78 59.74 14.22
N ARG A 763 -40.07 60.60 13.46
CA ARG A 763 -40.27 62.05 13.51
C ARG A 763 -41.72 62.41 13.21
N GLU A 764 -42.28 61.93 12.11
CA GLU A 764 -43.67 62.23 11.73
C GLU A 764 -44.66 61.73 12.79
N ALA A 765 -44.45 60.54 13.33
CA ALA A 765 -45.28 59.98 14.39
C ALA A 765 -45.22 60.80 15.70
N ILE A 766 -44.05 61.36 16.06
CA ILE A 766 -43.88 62.20 17.24
C ILE A 766 -44.53 63.58 17.04
N GLN A 767 -44.36 64.19 15.86
CA GLN A 767 -44.90 65.52 15.58
C GLN A 767 -46.42 65.54 15.41
N ALA A 768 -47.04 64.39 15.15
CA ALA A 768 -48.49 64.24 15.11
C ALA A 768 -49.15 64.14 16.49
N VAL A 769 -48.38 64.09 17.59
CA VAL A 769 -48.90 63.99 18.95
C VAL A 769 -49.07 65.36 19.58
N ASP A 770 -50.32 65.65 19.97
CA ASP A 770 -50.68 66.82 20.76
C ASP A 770 -51.15 66.41 22.16
N ILE A 771 -50.75 67.17 23.18
CA ILE A 771 -51.17 66.96 24.58
C ILE A 771 -52.18 68.05 24.94
N PHE A 772 -53.39 67.67 25.33
CA PHE A 772 -54.49 68.62 25.58
C PHE A 772 -54.65 69.01 27.05
N PHE A 773 -55.24 70.19 27.29
CA PHE A 773 -55.43 70.77 28.61
C PHE A 773 -56.83 71.32 28.83
N ASP A 774 -57.31 71.19 30.07
CA ASP A 774 -58.51 71.89 30.54
C ASP A 774 -58.31 73.41 30.55
N SER A 775 -59.42 74.13 30.47
CA SER A 775 -59.43 75.59 30.56
C SER A 775 -58.81 76.06 31.88
N GLY A 776 -57.92 77.06 31.79
CA GLY A 776 -57.22 77.64 32.94
C GLY A 776 -56.18 76.74 33.64
N LYS A 777 -55.97 75.49 33.20
CA LYS A 777 -55.00 74.57 33.81
C LYS A 777 -53.70 74.47 33.02
N ALA A 778 -52.59 74.38 33.76
CA ALA A 778 -51.25 74.08 33.22
C ALA A 778 -50.84 72.60 33.36
N VAL A 779 -51.62 71.81 34.10
CA VAL A 779 -51.41 70.37 34.30
C VAL A 779 -52.40 69.60 33.41
N PRO A 780 -51.94 68.62 32.61
CA PRO A 780 -52.84 67.83 31.78
C PRO A 780 -53.68 66.87 32.63
N GLY A 781 -54.87 66.50 32.15
CA GLY A 781 -55.74 65.57 32.86
C GLY A 781 -55.18 64.13 32.90
N PRO A 782 -55.70 63.27 33.80
CA PRO A 782 -55.25 61.88 33.94
C PRO A 782 -55.36 61.06 32.64
N GLU A 783 -56.30 61.41 31.76
CA GLU A 783 -56.50 60.80 30.44
C GLU A 783 -55.34 61.03 29.46
N GLN A 784 -54.51 62.05 29.69
CA GLN A 784 -53.33 62.36 28.88
C GLN A 784 -52.06 61.63 29.35
N LEU A 785 -52.08 60.97 30.51
CA LEU A 785 -50.92 60.26 31.06
C LEU A 785 -50.42 59.11 30.16
N PRO A 786 -51.29 58.25 29.57
CA PRO A 786 -50.84 57.21 28.66
C PRO A 786 -50.24 57.75 27.36
N VAL A 787 -50.75 58.91 26.89
CA VAL A 787 -50.21 59.60 25.70
C VAL A 787 -48.79 60.11 25.98
N LEU A 788 -48.56 60.66 27.17
CA LEU A 788 -47.23 61.07 27.64
C LEU A 788 -46.26 59.89 27.78
N ASP A 789 -46.72 58.73 28.24
CA ASP A 789 -45.88 57.52 28.32
C ASP A 789 -45.45 57.04 26.93
N LYS A 790 -46.39 56.99 25.98
CA LYS A 790 -46.11 56.62 24.59
C LYS A 790 -45.13 57.60 23.93
N LEU A 791 -45.40 58.90 24.07
CA LEU A 791 -44.53 59.96 23.54
C LEU A 791 -43.11 59.86 24.12
N ALA A 792 -42.96 59.67 25.43
CA ALA A 792 -41.65 59.52 26.06
C ALA A 792 -40.84 58.35 25.49
N ASN A 793 -41.49 57.22 25.21
CA ASN A 793 -40.83 56.07 24.60
C ASN A 793 -40.37 56.35 23.17
N GLN A 794 -41.24 56.97 22.35
CA GLN A 794 -40.89 57.34 20.98
C GLN A 794 -39.73 58.35 20.93
N LEU A 795 -39.71 59.34 21.83
CA LEU A 795 -38.60 60.30 21.94
C LEU A 795 -37.27 59.62 22.31
N LYS A 796 -37.29 58.65 23.23
CA LYS A 796 -36.09 57.87 23.62
C LYS A 796 -35.59 57.00 22.47
N GLU A 797 -36.49 56.36 21.74
CA GLU A 797 -36.19 55.53 20.58
C GLU A 797 -35.56 56.37 19.46
N LEU A 798 -36.20 57.48 19.09
CA LEU A 798 -35.66 58.39 18.08
C LEU A 798 -34.29 58.95 18.50
N ALA A 799 -34.11 59.37 19.75
CA ALA A 799 -32.82 59.88 20.23
C ALA A 799 -31.72 58.82 20.19
N LYS A 800 -32.06 57.55 20.45
CA LYS A 800 -31.12 56.42 20.38
C LYS A 800 -30.73 56.14 18.94
N ASP A 801 -31.69 56.08 18.03
CA ASP A 801 -31.42 55.76 16.63
C ASP A 801 -30.75 56.92 15.89
N ALA A 802 -31.07 58.16 16.24
CA ALA A 802 -30.36 59.35 15.76
C ALA A 802 -28.87 59.31 16.15
N ARG A 803 -28.55 58.99 17.42
CA ARG A 803 -27.15 58.85 17.86
C ARG A 803 -26.40 57.75 17.10
N LYS A 804 -27.04 56.61 16.82
CA LYS A 804 -26.45 55.55 15.99
C LYS A 804 -26.15 56.03 14.56
N ALA A 805 -27.02 56.89 14.03
CA ALA A 805 -26.82 57.51 12.72
C ALA A 805 -25.82 58.70 12.73
N GLY A 806 -25.21 59.01 13.89
CA GLY A 806 -24.24 60.10 14.02
C GLY A 806 -24.84 61.50 14.06
N VAL A 807 -26.15 61.63 14.29
CA VAL A 807 -26.88 62.91 14.36
C VAL A 807 -27.53 63.11 15.73
N THR A 808 -27.73 64.36 16.15
CA THR A 808 -28.35 64.68 17.45
C THR A 808 -29.79 65.16 17.25
N ALA A 809 -30.75 64.49 17.89
CA ALA A 809 -32.16 64.91 17.88
C ALA A 809 -32.47 65.89 19.02
N GLN A 810 -33.08 67.03 18.70
CA GLN A 810 -33.66 67.98 19.64
C GLN A 810 -35.18 68.07 19.46
N PHE A 811 -35.90 68.23 20.56
CA PHE A 811 -37.36 68.21 20.62
C PHE A 811 -37.88 69.54 21.19
N MET A 812 -38.56 70.33 20.37
CA MET A 812 -39.19 71.58 20.77
C MET A 812 -40.63 71.35 21.21
N LEU A 813 -40.93 71.61 22.48
CA LEU A 813 -42.27 71.57 23.06
C LEU A 813 -42.89 72.96 22.96
N THR A 814 -43.89 73.14 22.10
CA THR A 814 -44.59 74.42 21.93
C THR A 814 -45.95 74.36 22.61
N GLY A 815 -46.18 75.20 23.61
CA GLY A 815 -47.47 75.33 24.27
C GLY A 815 -48.36 76.37 23.60
N HIS A 816 -49.65 76.07 23.52
CA HIS A 816 -50.68 76.88 22.86
C HIS A 816 -51.84 77.17 23.85
N SER A 817 -52.52 78.29 23.64
CA SER A 817 -53.71 78.71 24.39
C SER A 817 -54.84 79.14 23.46
N ASP A 818 -56.07 79.07 23.94
CA ASP A 818 -57.24 79.68 23.31
C ASP A 818 -57.26 81.20 23.48
N ALA A 819 -58.03 81.93 22.66
CA ALA A 819 -58.14 83.40 22.75
C ALA A 819 -59.00 83.90 23.92
N VAL A 820 -59.39 83.01 24.82
CA VAL A 820 -60.21 83.36 25.98
C VAL A 820 -59.31 83.91 27.09
N GLY A 821 -59.31 85.23 27.27
CA GLY A 821 -58.58 85.89 28.36
C GLY A 821 -57.64 86.99 27.88
N ARG A 822 -56.76 87.47 28.76
CA ARG A 822 -55.72 88.44 28.38
C ARG A 822 -54.57 87.73 27.71
N GLU A 823 -54.03 88.32 26.66
CA GLU A 823 -52.91 87.79 25.89
C GLU A 823 -51.67 87.50 26.76
N THR A 824 -51.37 88.34 27.74
CA THR A 824 -50.27 88.11 28.70
C THR A 824 -50.48 86.88 29.58
N THR A 825 -51.73 86.61 29.97
CA THR A 825 -52.11 85.40 30.72
C THR A 825 -52.04 84.16 29.83
N ASN A 826 -52.45 84.28 28.58
CA ASN A 826 -52.43 83.22 27.57
C ASN A 826 -51.00 82.83 27.16
N ALA A 827 -50.12 83.82 26.99
CA ALA A 827 -48.69 83.60 26.82
C ALA A 827 -48.09 82.86 28.03
N SER A 828 -48.40 83.33 29.25
CA SER A 828 -47.87 82.73 30.49
C SER A 828 -48.35 81.28 30.70
N ILE A 829 -49.64 81.00 30.47
CA ILE A 829 -50.19 79.65 30.64
C ILE A 829 -49.70 78.68 29.56
N SER A 830 -49.50 79.17 28.33
CA SER A 830 -48.97 78.35 27.23
C SER A 830 -47.52 77.91 27.54
N ALA A 831 -46.67 78.80 28.05
CA ALA A 831 -45.32 78.48 28.50
C ALA A 831 -45.34 77.52 29.70
N ALA A 832 -46.22 77.76 30.68
CA ALA A 832 -46.36 76.90 31.86
C ALA A 832 -46.79 75.47 31.51
N ARG A 833 -47.66 75.29 30.50
CA ARG A 833 -48.06 73.97 29.98
C ARG A 833 -46.89 73.22 29.36
N ALA A 834 -46.15 73.86 28.47
CA ALA A 834 -45.00 73.24 27.82
C ALA A 834 -43.88 72.88 28.83
N GLU A 835 -43.68 73.73 29.84
CA GLU A 835 -42.76 73.44 30.96
C GLU A 835 -43.23 72.25 31.80
N THR A 836 -44.55 72.15 32.05
CA THR A 836 -45.13 71.01 32.77
C THR A 836 -44.95 69.71 31.98
N VAL A 837 -45.15 69.74 30.65
CA VAL A 837 -44.86 68.58 29.78
C VAL A 837 -43.39 68.21 29.83
N ARG A 838 -42.47 69.18 29.78
CA ARG A 838 -41.02 68.94 29.92
C ARG A 838 -40.71 68.20 31.23
N ALA A 839 -41.25 68.67 32.36
CA ALA A 839 -41.06 68.03 33.66
C ALA A 839 -41.61 66.59 33.69
N LEU A 840 -42.77 66.37 33.09
CA LEU A 840 -43.41 65.05 33.01
C LEU A 840 -42.66 64.06 32.09
N LEU A 841 -42.07 64.53 30.99
CA LEU A 841 -41.23 63.72 30.10
C LEU A 841 -39.86 63.43 30.72
N LYS A 842 -39.27 64.40 31.43
CA LYS A 842 -38.04 64.20 32.21
C LYS A 842 -38.22 63.09 33.25
N LYS A 843 -39.35 63.08 33.96
CA LYS A 843 -39.68 62.01 34.93
C LYS A 843 -39.77 60.63 34.28
N ARG A 844 -40.04 60.56 32.96
CA ARG A 844 -40.14 59.32 32.15
C ARG A 844 -38.82 58.93 31.45
N GLY A 845 -37.73 59.61 31.78
CA GLY A 845 -36.38 59.29 31.34
C GLY A 845 -35.98 59.90 30.00
N VAL A 846 -36.70 60.91 29.50
CA VAL A 846 -36.23 61.69 28.33
C VAL A 846 -35.14 62.66 28.78
N ALA A 847 -34.03 62.69 28.04
CA ALA A 847 -32.85 63.49 28.36
C ALA A 847 -33.17 64.99 28.37
N PRO A 848 -32.97 65.72 29.49
CA PRO A 848 -33.34 67.14 29.60
C PRO A 848 -32.71 68.04 28.54
N GLU A 849 -31.47 67.75 28.16
CA GLU A 849 -30.69 68.47 27.15
C GLU A 849 -31.25 68.34 25.73
N SER A 850 -32.12 67.36 25.49
CA SER A 850 -32.82 67.19 24.21
C SER A 850 -34.18 67.90 24.15
N LEU A 851 -34.67 68.46 25.26
CA LEU A 851 -36.00 69.09 25.36
C LEU A 851 -35.90 70.62 25.45
N LEU A 852 -36.46 71.32 24.46
CA LEU A 852 -36.62 72.77 24.43
C LEU A 852 -38.10 73.14 24.63
N VAL A 853 -38.38 74.32 25.17
CA VAL A 853 -39.73 74.78 25.48
C VAL A 853 -39.97 76.16 24.90
N ARG A 854 -41.15 76.36 24.29
CA ARG A 854 -41.63 77.64 23.76
C ARG A 854 -43.12 77.82 24.11
N GLY A 855 -43.52 79.02 24.51
CA GLY A 855 -44.93 79.39 24.64
C GLY A 855 -45.37 80.21 23.43
N ALA A 856 -46.30 79.70 22.63
CA ALA A 856 -46.84 80.39 21.46
C ALA A 856 -48.07 81.26 21.77
N GLY A 857 -48.64 81.17 22.98
CA GLY A 857 -49.86 81.89 23.33
C GLY A 857 -50.99 81.58 22.34
N THR A 858 -51.63 82.63 21.84
CA THR A 858 -52.73 82.57 20.86
C THR A 858 -52.25 82.72 19.40
N PHE A 859 -50.94 82.85 19.17
CA PHE A 859 -50.39 83.26 17.88
C PHE A 859 -50.28 82.10 16.85
N GLU A 860 -50.41 80.85 17.28
CA GLU A 860 -50.32 79.65 16.42
C GLU A 860 -51.52 78.68 16.62
N PRO A 861 -52.77 79.08 16.32
CA PRO A 861 -53.94 78.21 16.52
C PRO A 861 -53.94 77.01 15.55
N ALA A 862 -54.40 75.82 16.00
CA ALA A 862 -54.70 74.73 15.05
C ALA A 862 -56.04 74.94 14.35
N GLU A 863 -57.04 75.40 15.10
CA GLU A 863 -58.39 75.59 14.59
C GLU A 863 -58.84 77.04 14.82
N THR A 864 -59.53 77.60 13.83
CA THR A 864 -60.14 78.93 13.92
C THR A 864 -61.27 78.92 14.96
N GLU A 865 -61.27 79.89 15.86
CA GLU A 865 -62.20 79.93 16.99
C GLU A 865 -63.60 80.42 16.62
N ASN A 866 -64.42 79.50 16.10
CA ASN A 866 -65.86 79.70 15.90
C ASN A 866 -66.72 78.68 16.66
N SER A 867 -66.12 77.85 17.52
CA SER A 867 -66.81 76.79 18.28
C SER A 867 -66.10 76.46 19.61
N ARG A 868 -66.84 75.89 20.58
CA ARG A 868 -66.25 75.39 21.86
C ARG A 868 -65.22 74.28 21.60
N THR A 869 -65.37 73.52 20.51
CA THR A 869 -64.44 72.48 20.07
C THR A 869 -63.10 73.06 19.59
N GLY A 870 -63.12 74.18 18.85
CA GLY A 870 -61.88 74.86 18.43
C GLY A 870 -61.07 75.43 19.60
N SER A 871 -61.75 75.97 20.62
CA SER A 871 -61.09 76.42 21.86
C SER A 871 -60.40 75.28 22.62
N SER A 872 -60.99 74.06 22.67
CA SER A 872 -60.31 72.90 23.27
C SER A 872 -59.10 72.41 22.46
N ALA A 873 -59.17 72.46 21.13
CA ALA A 873 -58.08 72.05 20.26
C ALA A 873 -56.85 72.97 20.40
N ASN A 874 -57.06 74.26 20.72
CA ASN A 874 -55.99 75.25 20.88
C ASN A 874 -55.34 75.25 22.27
N ARG A 875 -55.92 74.58 23.27
CA ARG A 875 -55.28 74.34 24.58
C ARG A 875 -54.43 73.09 24.54
N ARG A 876 -53.27 73.16 23.87
CA ARG A 876 -52.40 72.00 23.67
C ARG A 876 -50.91 72.29 23.79
N VAL A 877 -50.10 71.23 23.85
CA VAL A 877 -48.66 71.27 23.62
C VAL A 877 -48.33 70.36 22.45
N SER A 878 -47.67 70.91 21.43
CA SER A 878 -47.20 70.18 20.24
C SER A 878 -45.68 69.97 20.30
N VAL A 879 -45.19 68.97 19.58
CA VAL A 879 -43.75 68.62 19.55
C VAL A 879 -43.19 68.80 18.14
N THR A 880 -42.03 69.44 18.01
CA THR A 880 -41.28 69.54 16.74
C THR A 880 -39.89 68.92 16.92
N VAL A 881 -39.42 68.15 15.94
CA VAL A 881 -38.14 67.45 16.00
C VAL A 881 -37.15 68.07 15.03
N ASN A 882 -35.96 68.41 15.52
CA ASN A 882 -34.84 68.90 14.72
C ASN A 882 -33.65 67.94 14.82
N PHE A 883 -33.00 67.65 13.70
CA PHE A 883 -31.75 66.87 13.66
C PHE A 883 -30.57 67.82 13.41
N HIS A 884 -29.49 67.66 14.17
CA HIS A 884 -28.27 68.46 14.09
C HIS A 884 -27.04 67.58 13.84
#